data_AF-A0A953P9W9-F1
#
_entry.id   AF-A0A953P9W9-F1
#
_cell.length_a   1.000
_cell.length_b   1.000
_cell.length_c   1.000
_cell.angle_alpha   90.00
_cell.angle_beta   90.00
_cell.angle_gamma   90.00
#
_symmetry.space_group_name_H-M   'P 1'
#
loop_
_entity.id
_entity.type
_entity.pdbx_description
1 polymer ?
#
loop_
_entity_poly.entity_id
_entity_poly.type
_entity_poly.pdbx_seq_one_letter_code
_entity_poly.pdbx_strand_id
1 'polypeptide(L)'
;MRSVPSLMEFPRLDRGWIIANHKLVSFHAAFLTSLLSIPLHVASKFDVMRQMFLSVEVVISSLMWYAAWHSNIAIHEMGHYLTAVKTNNLRPEFAGPAEQKLKQGLLGRWLWYLEMFVKIPYGTFQGVHKESGSFHPAVKTQNLAVSAAGPQASKVFSQITFFPGIVLILLGLYMKIPAAVYAGRLLFTVGVVALFDFLLSDAGKYKAFRERQREAAAKTAEVRAAEPAHDAQDTRQGKPSELRRKLRLHRLQELELPDGKIVFAPWEFRNSIQGGRHTEEMGGNLSFQELMFLPLTAKDYIEAQRVVNMLQTRAIQIIQDTEGLNFVGIGLEGGIVASYAREKCDLLPEERALRVAVQAIEECGFVPDRDVCIALDPAASELSNAYREKTGEKESIGQYLFWRAEDPKVMTTDEMVEMYLRWVKKFPIVSLEDPFAEDDYEGWKKLMKALDQEILIIGDDLVTTKDSTIQRCAEQGLINTALIKANQIGTLSETLLATRIAKQLGLAIVVSHRSKSPNEVMEADISFGVGALGLKCGGGANTERLVKYGRIVELMEMAKKGTKITRRLDPDLVIADISAHEEPTNAGIPTVGVVIMLDNGMKFSAATPLGVSAGTDEAIHLVDSIIEANPLTRKFPNYFVFKEKEKTYRFAANLKADAITQENRELADLWMRAKRYGGKGCLNAVANVTEVVAPRFLGQKISSLGSLADIDRELLLLELDLAVKRGKIAPNASAEEKIQIMQRKANLGMNAVLSLSLALGRLVAARDGMELPDVLREMESTIDRDYLYGIKSAVTAPEEVHA
;
A
#
# COMPACT_ATOMS: atom_id res chain seq x y z
N MET A 1 -30.26 -18.10 -18.47
CA MET A 1 -30.90 -16.95 -19.15
C MET A 1 -30.04 -16.57 -20.35
N ARG A 2 -30.64 -16.49 -21.53
CA ARG A 2 -29.96 -16.16 -22.80
C ARG A 2 -29.36 -14.76 -22.71
N SER A 3 -28.10 -14.62 -23.10
CA SER A 3 -27.40 -13.35 -23.25
C SER A 3 -28.14 -12.47 -24.24
N VAL A 4 -28.51 -11.27 -23.79
CA VAL A 4 -28.93 -10.18 -24.66
C VAL A 4 -27.71 -9.82 -25.54
N PRO A 5 -27.84 -9.76 -26.88
CA PRO A 5 -26.73 -9.35 -27.73
C PRO A 5 -26.36 -7.91 -27.37
N SER A 6 -25.06 -7.67 -27.13
CA SER A 6 -24.52 -6.33 -27.00
C SER A 6 -24.88 -5.52 -28.26
N LEU A 7 -25.33 -4.29 -28.04
CA LEU A 7 -25.39 -3.26 -29.08
C LEU A 7 -24.06 -3.31 -29.86
N MET A 8 -24.17 -3.51 -31.18
CA MET A 8 -23.05 -3.61 -32.11
C MET A 8 -21.96 -2.58 -31.78
N GLU A 9 -20.83 -3.06 -31.25
CA GLU A 9 -19.56 -2.35 -31.38
C GLU A 9 -19.18 -2.42 -32.86
N PHE A 10 -19.54 -1.38 -33.61
CA PHE A 10 -18.82 -1.09 -34.85
C PHE A 10 -17.33 -1.02 -34.51
N PRO A 11 -16.45 -1.65 -35.31
CA PRO A 11 -15.01 -1.54 -35.11
C PRO A 11 -14.65 -0.07 -35.14
N ARG A 12 -14.32 0.51 -33.98
CA ARG A 12 -13.88 1.89 -33.90
C ARG A 12 -12.53 1.99 -34.60
N LEU A 13 -12.56 2.58 -35.79
CA LEU A 13 -11.44 2.88 -36.68
C LEU A 13 -10.53 3.99 -36.08
N ASP A 14 -10.10 3.84 -34.82
CA ASP A 14 -9.67 4.98 -34.00
C ASP A 14 -8.22 5.46 -34.23
N ARG A 15 -7.36 4.73 -34.97
CA ARG A 15 -5.92 5.07 -35.01
C ARG A 15 -5.45 5.74 -36.31
N GLY A 16 -6.00 5.37 -37.48
CA GLY A 16 -5.54 5.87 -38.77
C GLY A 16 -6.13 7.21 -39.24
N TRP A 17 -7.24 7.66 -38.64
CA TRP A 17 -8.00 8.83 -39.14
C TRP A 17 -7.47 10.19 -38.67
N ILE A 18 -6.70 10.27 -37.57
CA ILE A 18 -6.25 11.56 -37.03
C ILE A 18 -5.31 12.27 -38.00
N ILE A 19 -4.25 11.60 -38.52
CA ILE A 19 -3.37 12.22 -39.52
C ILE A 19 -4.09 12.42 -40.86
N ALA A 20 -4.97 11.49 -41.26
CA ALA A 20 -5.76 11.65 -42.48
C ALA A 20 -6.63 12.90 -42.40
N ASN A 21 -7.27 13.16 -41.26
CA ASN A 21 -8.01 14.38 -40.98
C ASN A 21 -7.10 15.61 -40.98
N HIS A 22 -5.95 15.57 -40.30
CA HIS A 22 -5.02 16.71 -40.30
C HIS A 22 -4.55 17.08 -41.71
N LYS A 23 -4.18 16.11 -42.54
CA LYS A 23 -3.75 16.36 -43.92
C LYS A 23 -4.91 16.84 -44.80
N LEU A 24 -6.06 16.14 -44.74
CA LEU A 24 -7.20 16.40 -45.60
C LEU A 24 -7.90 17.72 -45.24
N VAL A 25 -8.15 17.98 -43.96
CA VAL A 25 -8.79 19.22 -43.48
C VAL A 25 -7.87 20.42 -43.71
N SER A 26 -6.57 20.29 -43.45
CA SER A 26 -5.61 21.38 -43.74
C SER A 26 -5.58 21.69 -45.24
N PHE A 27 -5.66 20.67 -46.10
CA PHE A 27 -5.72 20.85 -47.55
C PHE A 27 -6.98 21.62 -47.96
N HIS A 28 -8.15 21.16 -47.53
CA HIS A 28 -9.42 21.82 -47.85
C HIS A 28 -9.46 23.26 -47.32
N ALA A 29 -9.05 23.50 -46.07
CA ALA A 29 -9.07 24.84 -45.49
C ALA A 29 -8.09 25.80 -46.20
N ALA A 30 -6.86 25.35 -46.53
CA ALA A 30 -5.88 26.20 -47.21
C ALA A 30 -6.33 26.57 -48.64
N PHE A 31 -6.88 25.60 -49.38
CA PHE A 31 -7.29 25.79 -50.77
C PHE A 31 -8.67 26.45 -50.91
N LEU A 32 -9.65 26.17 -50.04
CA LEU A 32 -10.95 26.86 -50.08
C LEU A 32 -10.83 28.34 -49.69
N THR A 33 -9.96 28.67 -48.73
CA THR A 33 -9.74 30.08 -48.36
C THR A 33 -8.98 30.88 -49.42
N SER A 34 -8.36 30.23 -50.40
CA SER A 34 -7.74 30.92 -51.56
C SER A 34 -8.76 31.71 -52.39
N LEU A 35 -10.04 31.32 -52.33
CA LEU A 35 -11.14 32.05 -52.96
C LEU A 35 -11.25 33.50 -52.45
N LEU A 36 -10.81 33.76 -51.21
CA LEU A 36 -10.83 35.09 -50.60
C LEU A 36 -9.70 35.99 -51.10
N SER A 37 -8.74 35.43 -51.83
CA SER A 37 -7.60 36.14 -52.44
C SER A 37 -7.78 36.37 -53.94
N ILE A 38 -8.91 35.94 -54.51
CA ILE A 38 -9.24 36.14 -55.93
C ILE A 38 -9.57 37.62 -56.18
N PRO A 39 -8.94 38.28 -57.17
CA PRO A 39 -9.24 39.65 -57.53
C PRO A 39 -10.69 39.82 -58.05
N LEU A 40 -11.30 40.97 -57.78
CA LEU A 40 -12.69 41.27 -58.19
C LEU A 40 -12.93 41.34 -59.72
N HIS A 41 -11.88 41.25 -60.55
CA HIS A 41 -11.95 41.36 -62.01
C HIS A 41 -11.93 40.02 -62.76
N VAL A 42 -12.20 38.91 -62.08
CA VAL A 42 -12.25 37.57 -62.69
C VAL A 42 -13.62 37.34 -63.35
N ALA A 43 -13.63 37.14 -64.67
CA ALA A 43 -14.86 37.17 -65.48
C ALA A 43 -15.43 35.79 -65.85
N SER A 44 -14.69 34.69 -65.64
CA SER A 44 -15.14 33.33 -66.01
C SER A 44 -14.77 32.25 -64.98
N LYS A 45 -15.52 31.14 -64.98
CA LYS A 45 -15.21 29.95 -64.16
C LYS A 45 -13.80 29.39 -64.45
N PHE A 46 -13.34 29.53 -65.69
CA PHE A 46 -12.02 29.07 -66.12
C PHE A 46 -10.89 29.92 -65.52
N ASP A 47 -11.11 31.23 -65.40
CA ASP A 47 -10.15 32.16 -64.78
C ASP A 47 -10.03 31.93 -63.28
N VAL A 48 -11.15 31.64 -62.59
CA VAL A 48 -11.14 31.20 -61.19
C VAL A 48 -10.32 29.92 -61.02
N MET A 49 -10.56 28.90 -61.86
CA MET A 49 -9.79 27.65 -61.80
C MET A 49 -8.31 27.87 -62.10
N ARG A 50 -7.97 28.71 -63.08
CA ARG A 50 -6.58 29.06 -63.42
C ARG A 50 -5.90 29.78 -62.25
N GLN A 51 -6.58 30.68 -61.57
CA GLN A 51 -6.02 31.31 -60.37
C GLN A 51 -5.89 30.33 -59.20
N MET A 52 -6.86 29.45 -58.99
CA MET A 52 -6.82 28.47 -57.89
C MET A 52 -5.75 27.39 -58.08
N PHE A 53 -5.48 26.94 -59.31
CA PHE A 53 -4.66 25.76 -59.58
C PHE A 53 -3.40 26.01 -60.43
N LEU A 54 -3.24 27.19 -61.01
CA LEU A 54 -2.11 27.51 -61.90
C LEU A 54 -1.43 28.85 -61.55
N SER A 55 -1.73 29.44 -60.38
CA SER A 55 -1.10 30.68 -59.91
C SER A 55 -0.22 30.47 -58.68
N VAL A 56 0.47 31.53 -58.26
CA VAL A 56 1.22 31.62 -57.00
C VAL A 56 0.37 31.22 -55.78
N GLU A 57 -0.96 31.32 -55.86
CA GLU A 57 -1.87 30.88 -54.79
C GLU A 57 -1.76 29.38 -54.49
N VAL A 58 -1.39 28.54 -55.46
CA VAL A 58 -1.14 27.11 -55.20
C VAL A 58 0.05 26.93 -54.28
N VAL A 59 1.13 27.70 -54.52
CA VAL A 59 2.34 27.65 -53.72
C VAL A 59 2.05 28.16 -52.30
N ILE A 60 1.36 29.30 -52.19
CA ILE A 60 0.96 29.87 -50.90
C ILE A 60 0.05 28.90 -50.14
N SER A 61 -0.97 28.33 -50.79
CA SER A 61 -1.90 27.38 -50.16
C SER A 61 -1.22 26.07 -49.80
N SER A 62 -0.23 25.61 -50.58
CA SER A 62 0.58 24.43 -50.24
C SER A 62 1.48 24.68 -49.02
N LEU A 63 2.07 25.88 -48.92
CA LEU A 63 2.84 26.28 -47.73
C LEU A 63 1.95 26.40 -46.49
N MET A 64 0.76 27.00 -46.62
CA MET A 64 -0.23 27.09 -45.54
C MET A 64 -0.74 25.71 -45.12
N TRP A 65 -1.02 24.82 -46.10
CA TRP A 65 -1.41 23.44 -45.86
C TRP A 65 -0.37 22.71 -45.03
N TYR A 66 0.90 22.78 -45.46
CA TYR A 66 2.01 22.15 -44.77
C TYR A 66 2.19 22.73 -43.36
N ALA A 67 2.17 24.06 -43.22
CA ALA A 67 2.31 24.74 -41.93
C ALA A 67 1.18 24.35 -40.97
N ALA A 68 -0.07 24.29 -41.45
CA ALA A 68 -1.22 23.89 -40.66
C ALA A 68 -1.15 22.41 -40.23
N TRP A 69 -0.80 21.51 -41.15
CA TRP A 69 -0.60 20.09 -40.85
C TRP A 69 0.50 19.89 -39.79
N HIS A 70 1.67 20.50 -40.00
CA HIS A 70 2.82 20.37 -39.11
C HIS A 70 2.52 20.93 -37.71
N SER A 71 1.99 22.16 -37.65
CA SER A 71 1.74 22.85 -36.38
C SER A 71 0.71 22.11 -35.52
N ASN A 72 -0.35 21.58 -36.12
CA ASN A 72 -1.40 20.89 -35.37
C ASN A 72 -0.91 19.56 -34.79
N ILE A 73 -0.21 18.74 -35.57
CA ILE A 73 0.40 17.50 -35.06
C ILE A 73 1.41 17.80 -33.95
N ALA A 74 2.28 18.80 -34.18
CA ALA A 74 3.26 19.21 -33.18
C ALA A 74 2.59 19.59 -31.85
N ILE A 75 1.62 20.50 -31.87
CA ILE A 75 0.97 21.01 -30.65
C ILE A 75 0.16 19.94 -29.93
N HIS A 76 -0.57 19.09 -30.66
CA HIS A 76 -1.34 17.99 -30.07
C HIS A 76 -0.43 17.03 -29.29
N GLU A 77 0.61 16.54 -29.95
CA GLU A 77 1.54 15.56 -29.35
C GLU A 77 2.44 16.17 -28.29
N MET A 78 2.80 17.46 -28.42
CA MET A 78 3.43 18.21 -27.34
C MET A 78 2.55 18.24 -26.09
N GLY A 79 1.23 18.38 -26.23
CA GLY A 79 0.28 18.31 -25.13
C GLY A 79 0.35 16.98 -24.37
N HIS A 80 0.29 15.87 -25.11
CA HIS A 80 0.45 14.52 -24.55
C HIS A 80 1.80 14.34 -23.85
N TYR A 81 2.89 14.68 -24.55
CA TYR A 81 4.24 14.48 -24.04
C TYR A 81 4.54 15.35 -22.81
N LEU A 82 4.23 16.65 -22.84
CA LEU A 82 4.50 17.54 -21.71
C LEU A 82 3.69 17.15 -20.48
N THR A 83 2.45 16.70 -20.65
CA THR A 83 1.65 16.17 -19.54
C THR A 83 2.29 14.91 -18.98
N ALA A 84 2.71 13.97 -19.83
CA ALA A 84 3.42 12.77 -19.39
C ALA A 84 4.73 13.07 -18.65
N VAL A 85 5.47 14.12 -19.03
CA VAL A 85 6.66 14.57 -18.29
C VAL A 85 6.26 15.13 -16.92
N LYS A 86 5.27 16.03 -16.88
CA LYS A 86 4.84 16.70 -15.64
C LYS A 86 4.25 15.76 -14.60
N THR A 87 3.52 14.74 -15.05
CA THR A 87 2.92 13.71 -14.19
C THR A 87 3.82 12.47 -14.07
N ASN A 88 5.11 12.58 -14.45
CA ASN A 88 6.13 11.52 -14.42
C ASN A 88 5.66 10.16 -15.03
N ASN A 89 4.79 10.22 -16.02
CA ASN A 89 4.23 9.04 -16.66
C ASN A 89 5.02 8.63 -17.91
N LEU A 90 6.09 9.36 -18.26
CA LEU A 90 7.02 9.02 -19.34
C LEU A 90 7.91 7.83 -18.95
N ARG A 91 8.27 6.96 -19.90
CA ARG A 91 9.16 5.81 -19.64
C ARG A 91 10.49 6.27 -19.02
N PRO A 92 11.08 5.48 -18.09
CA PRO A 92 12.29 5.88 -17.36
C PRO A 92 13.46 6.32 -18.24
N GLU A 93 13.60 5.68 -19.41
CA GLU A 93 14.63 5.97 -20.41
C GLU A 93 14.57 7.41 -20.97
N PHE A 94 13.41 8.07 -20.93
CA PHE A 94 13.21 9.42 -21.44
C PHE A 94 12.86 10.44 -20.33
N ALA A 95 12.43 9.98 -19.15
CA ALA A 95 11.95 10.84 -18.06
C ALA A 95 13.03 11.80 -17.53
N GLY A 96 14.22 11.29 -17.18
CA GLY A 96 15.30 12.09 -16.59
C GLY A 96 15.76 13.26 -17.48
N PRO A 97 16.11 13.03 -18.76
CA PRO A 97 16.48 14.12 -19.68
C PRO A 97 15.35 15.14 -19.89
N ALA A 98 14.10 14.70 -19.95
CA ALA A 98 12.94 15.57 -20.16
C ALA A 98 12.66 16.45 -18.93
N GLU A 99 12.77 15.91 -17.72
CA GLU A 99 12.62 16.68 -16.48
C GLU A 99 13.71 17.74 -16.33
N GLN A 100 14.96 17.41 -16.69
CA GLN A 100 16.05 18.39 -16.68
C GLN A 100 15.77 19.56 -17.64
N LYS A 101 15.27 19.27 -18.84
CA LYS A 101 14.87 20.30 -19.82
C LYS A 101 13.73 21.17 -19.28
N LEU A 102 12.78 20.59 -18.56
CA LEU A 102 11.66 21.31 -17.95
C LEU A 102 12.12 22.24 -16.80
N LYS A 103 13.19 21.89 -16.10
CA LYS A 103 13.80 22.73 -15.04
C LYS A 103 14.74 23.82 -15.56
N GLN A 104 14.99 23.91 -16.88
CA GLN A 104 15.83 24.97 -17.45
C GLN A 104 15.19 26.36 -17.38
N GLY A 105 16.02 27.39 -17.49
CA GLY A 105 15.58 28.78 -17.67
C GLY A 105 14.69 28.94 -18.91
N LEU A 106 14.01 30.09 -19.00
CA LEU A 106 13.01 30.38 -20.06
C LEU A 106 13.52 30.07 -21.48
N LEU A 107 14.76 30.48 -21.80
CA LEU A 107 15.36 30.26 -23.12
C LEU A 107 15.60 28.77 -23.42
N GLY A 108 16.07 28.00 -22.44
CA GLY A 108 16.32 26.56 -22.60
C GLY A 108 15.03 25.77 -22.82
N ARG A 109 13.98 26.11 -22.06
CA ARG A 109 12.63 25.54 -22.29
C ARG A 109 12.07 25.90 -23.66
N TRP A 110 12.24 27.16 -24.09
CA TRP A 110 11.76 27.60 -25.39
C TRP A 110 12.46 26.87 -26.55
N LEU A 111 13.79 26.71 -26.48
CA LEU A 111 14.55 25.92 -27.46
C LEU A 111 14.11 24.45 -27.50
N TRP A 112 13.80 23.88 -26.33
CA TRP A 112 13.28 22.52 -26.25
C TRP A 112 11.88 22.38 -26.87
N TYR A 113 10.98 23.33 -26.61
CA TYR A 113 9.66 23.36 -27.26
C TYR A 113 9.77 23.55 -28.78
N LEU A 114 10.73 24.36 -29.25
CA LEU A 114 11.02 24.49 -30.68
C LEU A 114 11.53 23.18 -31.28
N GLU A 115 12.44 22.48 -30.59
CA GLU A 115 12.92 21.16 -30.99
C GLU A 115 11.78 20.14 -31.08
N MET A 116 10.90 20.11 -30.08
CA MET A 116 9.68 19.28 -30.09
C MET A 116 8.82 19.59 -31.30
N PHE A 117 8.51 20.88 -31.52
CA PHE A 117 7.67 21.35 -32.61
C PHE A 117 8.19 20.87 -33.96
N VAL A 118 9.50 21.00 -34.19
CA VAL A 118 10.13 20.58 -35.44
C VAL A 118 10.17 19.06 -35.59
N LYS A 119 10.56 18.30 -34.56
CA LYS A 119 10.88 16.86 -34.71
C LYS A 119 9.67 15.93 -34.57
N ILE A 120 8.67 16.30 -33.77
CA ILE A 120 7.54 15.40 -33.46
C ILE A 120 6.76 15.00 -34.73
N PRO A 121 6.39 15.91 -35.65
CA PRO A 121 5.65 15.53 -36.87
C PRO A 121 6.40 14.55 -37.78
N TYR A 122 7.72 14.41 -37.61
CA TYR A 122 8.53 13.43 -38.33
C TYR A 122 8.73 12.12 -37.57
N GLY A 123 8.34 12.05 -36.29
CA GLY A 123 8.58 10.89 -35.43
C GLY A 123 10.04 10.71 -35.04
N THR A 124 10.83 11.79 -35.07
CA THR A 124 12.27 11.77 -34.74
C THR A 124 12.58 12.36 -33.37
N PHE A 125 11.55 12.82 -32.65
CA PHE A 125 11.69 13.31 -31.28
C PHE A 125 11.76 12.14 -30.29
N GLN A 126 12.71 12.18 -29.36
CA GLN A 126 12.89 11.10 -28.39
C GLN A 126 11.71 11.00 -27.43
N GLY A 127 11.18 9.78 -27.25
CA GLY A 127 10.03 9.51 -26.40
C GLY A 127 8.66 9.80 -27.03
N VAL A 128 8.60 10.05 -28.35
CA VAL A 128 7.34 10.04 -29.13
C VAL A 128 7.49 9.03 -30.27
N HIS A 129 6.69 7.97 -30.25
CA HIS A 129 6.72 6.92 -31.27
C HIS A 129 5.72 7.22 -32.39
N LYS A 130 6.10 6.88 -33.62
CA LYS A 130 5.25 6.97 -34.80
C LYS A 130 4.97 5.57 -35.33
N GLU A 131 3.72 5.12 -35.24
CA GLU A 131 3.29 3.80 -35.73
C GLU A 131 2.08 3.98 -36.63
N SER A 132 2.13 3.45 -37.86
CA SER A 132 1.00 3.46 -38.81
C SER A 132 0.34 4.83 -39.04
N GLY A 133 1.09 5.92 -38.87
CA GLY A 133 0.54 7.27 -38.98
C GLY A 133 -0.24 7.73 -37.74
N SER A 134 0.09 7.22 -36.56
CA SER A 134 -0.30 7.77 -35.26
C SER A 134 0.95 8.12 -34.47
N PHE A 135 0.88 9.14 -33.62
CA PHE A 135 1.95 9.52 -32.72
C PHE A 135 1.50 9.29 -31.29
N HIS A 136 2.38 8.74 -30.45
CA HIS A 136 2.07 8.51 -29.04
C HIS A 136 3.32 8.72 -28.17
N PRO A 137 3.19 9.38 -27.01
CA PRO A 137 4.29 9.46 -26.06
C PRO A 137 4.62 8.06 -25.50
N ALA A 138 5.89 7.81 -25.27
CA ALA A 138 6.40 6.60 -24.64
C ALA A 138 6.08 6.63 -23.14
N VAL A 139 4.86 6.25 -22.75
CA VAL A 139 4.40 6.28 -21.35
C VAL A 139 4.55 4.93 -20.63
N LYS A 140 4.69 4.98 -19.30
CA LYS A 140 4.68 3.83 -18.40
C LYS A 140 3.30 3.18 -18.39
N THR A 141 2.26 4.00 -18.21
CA THR A 141 0.85 3.57 -18.18
C THR A 141 -0.02 4.57 -18.93
N GLN A 142 -1.01 4.07 -19.69
CA GLN A 142 -1.98 4.96 -20.33
C GLN A 142 -2.95 5.52 -19.28
N ASN A 143 -2.76 6.78 -18.88
CA ASN A 143 -3.71 7.52 -18.05
C ASN A 143 -4.62 8.41 -18.91
N LEU A 144 -5.86 8.56 -18.47
CA LEU A 144 -6.87 9.46 -19.02
C LEU A 144 -6.41 10.92 -19.07
N ALA A 145 -5.69 11.44 -18.06
CA ALA A 145 -5.19 12.83 -18.10
C ALA A 145 -4.21 13.06 -19.25
N VAL A 146 -3.23 12.17 -19.43
CA VAL A 146 -2.30 12.22 -20.57
C VAL A 146 -3.08 12.12 -21.87
N SER A 147 -4.04 11.21 -21.98
CA SER A 147 -4.86 11.04 -23.19
C SER A 147 -5.80 12.22 -23.49
N ALA A 148 -6.19 12.99 -22.47
CA ALA A 148 -7.02 14.19 -22.64
C ALA A 148 -6.19 15.44 -23.01
N ALA A 149 -4.87 15.42 -22.77
CA ALA A 149 -4.00 16.58 -22.94
C ALA A 149 -3.79 17.01 -24.39
N GLY A 150 -3.69 16.06 -25.33
CA GLY A 150 -3.59 16.35 -26.76
C GLY A 150 -4.82 17.10 -27.29
N PRO A 151 -6.04 16.55 -27.14
CA PRO A 151 -7.26 17.27 -27.50
C PRO A 151 -7.41 18.63 -26.80
N GLN A 152 -7.01 18.73 -25.52
CA GLN A 152 -7.01 20.00 -24.80
C GLN A 152 -6.04 21.04 -25.42
N ALA A 153 -4.84 20.62 -25.81
CA ALA A 153 -3.88 21.48 -26.50
C ALA A 153 -4.44 21.97 -27.84
N SER A 154 -5.05 21.09 -28.63
CA SER A 154 -5.70 21.44 -29.90
C SER A 154 -6.87 22.40 -29.72
N LYS A 155 -7.68 22.25 -28.65
CA LYS A 155 -8.72 23.21 -28.31
C LYS A 155 -8.16 24.61 -28.05
N VAL A 156 -7.13 24.71 -27.20
CA VAL A 156 -6.49 25.99 -26.89
C VAL A 156 -5.87 26.59 -28.15
N PHE A 157 -5.21 25.76 -28.95
CA PHE A 157 -4.60 26.17 -30.21
C PHE A 157 -5.63 26.69 -31.21
N SER A 158 -6.79 26.03 -31.30
CA SER A 158 -7.94 26.51 -32.08
C SER A 158 -8.42 27.87 -31.60
N GLN A 159 -8.61 28.05 -30.28
CA GLN A 159 -9.11 29.31 -29.72
C GLN A 159 -8.20 30.51 -30.06
N ILE A 160 -6.89 30.33 -30.04
CA ILE A 160 -5.91 31.40 -30.31
C ILE A 160 -5.65 31.64 -31.80
N THR A 161 -6.10 30.75 -32.70
CA THR A 161 -5.83 30.87 -34.14
C THR A 161 -7.09 31.05 -34.98
N PHE A 162 -8.18 30.34 -34.65
CA PHE A 162 -9.42 30.34 -35.42
C PHE A 162 -10.11 31.72 -35.45
N PHE A 163 -10.47 32.26 -34.29
CA PHE A 163 -11.14 33.57 -34.21
C PHE A 163 -10.25 34.73 -34.67
N PRO A 164 -8.97 34.81 -34.23
CA PRO A 164 -8.06 35.83 -34.76
C PRO A 164 -7.87 35.74 -36.28
N GLY A 165 -7.85 34.52 -36.83
CA GLY A 165 -7.80 34.29 -38.27
C GLY A 165 -8.99 34.90 -39.00
N ILE A 166 -10.21 34.67 -38.51
CA ILE A 166 -11.44 35.27 -39.07
C ILE A 166 -11.37 36.80 -39.00
N VAL A 167 -10.99 37.35 -37.85
CA VAL A 167 -10.89 38.81 -37.65
C VAL A 167 -9.90 39.43 -38.63
N LEU A 168 -8.72 38.81 -38.80
CA LEU A 168 -7.69 39.30 -39.73
C LEU A 168 -8.13 39.20 -41.20
N ILE A 169 -8.86 38.15 -41.57
CA ILE A 169 -9.45 38.03 -42.91
C ILE A 169 -10.44 39.18 -43.13
N LEU A 170 -11.39 39.39 -42.22
CA LEU A 170 -12.42 40.42 -42.36
C LEU A 170 -11.84 41.83 -42.38
N LEU A 171 -10.92 42.14 -41.46
CA LEU A 171 -10.22 43.43 -41.43
C LEU A 171 -9.35 43.63 -42.66
N GLY A 172 -8.64 42.60 -43.10
CA GLY A 172 -7.81 42.65 -44.32
C GLY A 172 -8.63 42.89 -45.57
N LEU A 173 -9.81 42.28 -45.68
CA LEU A 173 -10.74 42.52 -46.79
C LEU A 173 -11.36 43.92 -46.73
N TYR A 174 -11.78 44.36 -45.55
CA TYR A 174 -12.39 45.69 -45.34
C TYR A 174 -11.40 46.83 -45.59
N MET A 175 -10.20 46.73 -45.00
CA MET A 175 -9.13 47.73 -45.11
C MET A 175 -8.27 47.57 -46.38
N LYS A 176 -8.54 46.52 -47.19
CA LYS A 176 -7.76 46.17 -48.39
C LYS A 176 -6.27 45.99 -48.11
N ILE A 177 -5.93 45.25 -47.06
CA ILE A 177 -4.55 44.91 -46.66
C ILE A 177 -4.30 43.44 -46.99
N PRO A 178 -3.66 43.11 -48.13
CA PRO A 178 -3.48 41.71 -48.56
C PRO A 178 -2.70 40.86 -47.55
N ALA A 179 -1.70 41.44 -46.89
CA ALA A 179 -0.91 40.76 -45.86
C ALA A 179 -1.78 40.28 -44.68
N ALA A 180 -2.78 41.06 -44.27
CA ALA A 180 -3.70 40.68 -43.21
C ALA A 180 -4.62 39.53 -43.65
N VAL A 181 -5.04 39.49 -44.92
CA VAL A 181 -5.81 38.38 -45.49
C VAL A 181 -4.99 37.10 -45.49
N TYR A 182 -3.73 37.12 -45.93
CA TYR A 182 -2.87 35.93 -45.92
C TYR A 182 -2.53 35.45 -44.51
N ALA A 183 -2.21 36.36 -43.58
CA ALA A 183 -1.99 36.01 -42.18
C ALA A 183 -3.26 35.41 -41.55
N GLY A 184 -4.42 36.00 -41.83
CA GLY A 184 -5.72 35.51 -41.39
C GLY A 184 -6.07 34.14 -41.98
N ARG A 185 -5.78 33.89 -43.27
CA ARG A 185 -5.94 32.59 -43.94
C ARG A 185 -5.11 31.50 -43.29
N LEU A 186 -3.84 31.77 -42.98
CA LEU A 186 -2.97 30.82 -42.30
C LEU A 186 -3.53 30.47 -40.91
N LEU A 187 -3.86 31.48 -40.10
CA LEU A 187 -4.39 31.28 -38.75
C LEU A 187 -5.75 30.57 -38.76
N PHE A 188 -6.62 30.92 -39.69
CA PHE A 188 -7.90 30.24 -39.89
C PHE A 188 -7.69 28.76 -40.26
N THR A 189 -6.80 28.48 -41.21
CA THR A 189 -6.49 27.10 -41.64
C THR A 189 -5.96 26.28 -40.46
N VAL A 190 -5.01 26.83 -39.70
CA VAL A 190 -4.49 26.21 -38.48
C VAL A 190 -5.61 25.96 -37.47
N GLY A 191 -6.45 26.96 -37.22
CA GLY A 191 -7.49 26.90 -36.19
C GLY A 191 -8.67 26.00 -36.50
N VAL A 192 -9.04 25.87 -37.78
CA VAL A 192 -10.04 24.90 -38.25
C VAL A 192 -9.55 23.47 -38.04
N VAL A 193 -8.29 23.21 -38.39
CA VAL A 193 -7.70 21.87 -38.21
C VAL A 193 -7.60 21.53 -36.73
N ALA A 194 -7.16 22.47 -35.89
CA ALA A 194 -7.13 22.32 -34.44
C ALA A 194 -8.52 22.07 -33.84
N LEU A 195 -9.55 22.74 -34.38
CA LEU A 195 -10.93 22.57 -33.96
C LEU A 195 -11.44 21.18 -34.30
N PHE A 196 -11.28 20.75 -35.55
CA PHE A 196 -11.70 19.43 -35.99
C PHE A 196 -10.92 18.33 -35.30
N ASP A 197 -9.63 18.54 -35.05
CA ASP A 197 -8.85 17.66 -34.22
C ASP A 197 -9.47 17.54 -32.83
N PHE A 198 -9.68 18.64 -32.08
CA PHE A 198 -10.36 18.57 -30.77
C PHE A 198 -11.76 17.90 -30.81
N LEU A 199 -12.55 18.12 -31.87
CA LEU A 199 -13.90 17.56 -31.99
C LEU A 199 -13.91 16.08 -32.39
N LEU A 200 -12.91 15.62 -33.12
CA LEU A 200 -12.87 14.28 -33.73
C LEU A 200 -11.83 13.34 -33.11
N SER A 201 -10.73 13.86 -32.55
CA SER A 201 -9.71 13.07 -31.86
C SER A 201 -10.08 12.91 -30.38
N ASP A 202 -10.27 11.65 -29.97
CA ASP A 202 -10.42 11.26 -28.57
C ASP A 202 -11.47 12.06 -27.76
N ALA A 203 -12.53 12.56 -28.41
CA ALA A 203 -13.60 13.35 -27.77
C ALA A 203 -14.23 12.62 -26.57
N GLY A 204 -14.28 11.28 -26.61
CA GLY A 204 -14.70 10.45 -25.49
C GLY A 204 -13.78 10.54 -24.27
N LYS A 205 -12.45 10.59 -24.46
CA LYS A 205 -11.47 10.64 -23.35
C LYS A 205 -11.40 12.02 -22.71
N TYR A 206 -11.38 13.09 -23.49
CA TYR A 206 -11.44 14.45 -22.95
C TYR A 206 -12.76 14.70 -22.22
N LYS A 207 -13.90 14.26 -22.79
CA LYS A 207 -15.20 14.35 -22.12
C LYS A 207 -15.22 13.55 -20.83
N ALA A 208 -14.77 12.29 -20.86
CA ALA A 208 -14.68 11.45 -19.66
C ALA A 208 -13.77 12.05 -18.57
N PHE A 209 -12.64 12.66 -18.95
CA PHE A 209 -11.77 13.34 -18.00
C PHE A 209 -12.47 14.53 -17.34
N ARG A 210 -13.14 15.37 -18.15
CA ARG A 210 -13.90 16.53 -17.64
C ARG A 210 -15.10 16.12 -16.81
N GLU A 211 -15.79 15.04 -17.17
CA GLU A 211 -16.92 14.48 -16.43
C GLU A 211 -16.46 13.96 -15.08
N ARG A 212 -15.38 13.17 -15.03
CA ARG A 212 -14.74 12.73 -13.77
C ARG A 212 -14.38 13.90 -12.86
N GLN A 213 -13.76 14.94 -13.43
CA GLN A 213 -13.38 16.14 -12.67
C GLN A 213 -14.61 16.92 -12.16
N ARG A 214 -15.69 16.97 -12.94
CA ARG A 214 -16.96 17.60 -12.51
C ARG A 214 -17.65 16.79 -11.41
N GLU A 215 -17.70 15.47 -11.54
CA GLU A 215 -18.28 14.58 -10.54
C GLU A 215 -17.51 14.68 -9.22
N ALA A 216 -16.18 14.62 -9.28
CA ALA A 216 -15.32 14.82 -8.10
C ALA A 216 -15.58 16.19 -7.45
N ALA A 217 -15.58 17.27 -8.24
CA ALA A 217 -15.86 18.61 -7.73
C ALA A 217 -17.28 18.76 -7.15
N ALA A 218 -18.29 18.11 -7.75
CA ALA A 218 -19.66 18.12 -7.26
C ALA A 218 -19.77 17.39 -5.91
N LYS A 219 -19.15 16.20 -5.78
CA LYS A 219 -19.09 15.45 -4.53
C LYS A 219 -18.36 16.20 -3.43
N THR A 220 -17.21 16.80 -3.73
CA THR A 220 -16.48 17.64 -2.78
C THR A 220 -17.32 18.85 -2.35
N ALA A 221 -18.04 19.48 -3.27
CA ALA A 221 -18.94 20.59 -2.94
C ALA A 221 -20.12 20.14 -2.07
N GLU A 222 -20.70 18.96 -2.34
CA GLU A 222 -21.76 18.36 -1.53
C GLU A 222 -21.28 18.05 -0.12
N VAL A 223 -20.10 17.43 0.02
CA VAL A 223 -19.43 17.17 1.30
C VAL A 223 -19.27 18.47 2.10
N ARG A 224 -18.70 19.51 1.48
CA ARG A 224 -18.48 20.81 2.14
C ARG A 224 -19.77 21.57 2.44
N ALA A 225 -20.83 21.38 1.66
CA ALA A 225 -22.12 22.04 1.85
C ALA A 225 -22.99 21.34 2.91
N ALA A 226 -22.81 20.03 3.11
CA ALA A 226 -23.47 19.27 4.16
C ALA A 226 -22.90 19.58 5.57
N GLU A 227 -21.84 20.37 5.64
CA GLU A 227 -21.18 20.77 6.88
C GLU A 227 -21.58 22.20 7.29
N PRO A 228 -21.75 22.47 8.60
CA PRO A 228 -22.06 23.81 9.07
C PRO A 228 -20.93 24.79 8.71
N ALA A 229 -21.31 25.96 8.19
CA ALA A 229 -20.38 27.01 7.77
C ALA A 229 -19.47 27.45 8.94
N HIS A 230 -18.20 27.05 8.90
CA HIS A 230 -17.15 27.53 9.79
C HIS A 230 -15.93 27.96 8.98
N ASP A 231 -15.16 28.89 9.56
CA ASP A 231 -14.14 29.68 8.89
C ASP A 231 -13.19 28.85 8.01
N ALA A 232 -12.80 29.45 6.88
CA ALA A 232 -11.86 28.94 5.90
C ALA A 232 -10.41 28.89 6.41
N GLN A 233 -10.20 28.38 7.62
CA GLN A 233 -8.90 27.98 8.13
C GLN A 233 -8.78 26.47 8.08
N ASP A 234 -7.56 26.02 7.79
CA ASP A 234 -7.03 24.66 7.61
C ASP A 234 -7.14 23.80 8.89
N THR A 235 -8.25 23.90 9.63
CA THR A 235 -8.51 23.30 10.95
C THR A 235 -9.39 22.08 10.81
N ARG A 236 -8.93 20.97 11.40
CA ARG A 236 -9.64 19.70 11.52
C ARG A 236 -11.04 19.88 12.13
N GLN A 237 -12.01 19.16 11.59
CA GLN A 237 -13.43 19.30 11.96
C GLN A 237 -13.81 18.42 13.16
N GLY A 238 -13.41 17.14 13.14
CA GLY A 238 -13.73 16.21 14.22
C GLY A 238 -12.84 16.43 15.42
N LYS A 239 -13.42 16.38 16.62
CA LYS A 239 -12.62 16.33 17.85
C LYS A 239 -11.96 14.96 17.94
N PRO A 240 -10.61 14.88 17.95
CA PRO A 240 -9.91 13.60 17.96
C PRO A 240 -10.36 12.71 19.13
N SER A 241 -10.53 13.30 20.31
CA SER A 241 -10.97 12.61 21.53
C SER A 241 -12.35 11.95 21.41
N GLU A 242 -13.30 12.58 20.71
CA GLU A 242 -14.62 12.00 20.46
C GLU A 242 -14.53 10.81 19.49
N LEU A 243 -13.65 10.90 18.47
CA LEU A 243 -13.39 9.80 17.54
C LEU A 243 -12.69 8.63 18.21
N ARG A 244 -11.68 8.88 19.04
CA ARG A 244 -11.03 7.85 19.85
C ARG A 244 -12.05 7.17 20.76
N ARG A 245 -12.94 7.94 21.41
CA ARG A 245 -14.02 7.38 22.22
C ARG A 245 -14.94 6.49 21.38
N LYS A 246 -15.36 6.93 20.19
CA LYS A 246 -16.15 6.12 19.25
C LYS A 246 -15.43 4.81 18.90
N LEU A 247 -14.15 4.87 18.55
CA LEU A 247 -13.35 3.68 18.20
C LEU A 247 -13.26 2.67 19.35
N ARG A 248 -13.18 3.15 20.60
CA ARG A 248 -13.11 2.28 21.78
C ARG A 248 -14.45 1.65 22.13
N LEU A 249 -15.52 2.44 22.12
CA LEU A 249 -16.86 2.02 22.53
C LEU A 249 -17.58 1.18 21.49
N HIS A 250 -17.27 1.41 20.21
CA HIS A 250 -17.95 0.75 19.10
C HIS A 250 -17.00 -0.08 18.26
N ARG A 251 -17.60 -0.92 17.42
CA ARG A 251 -16.92 -1.69 16.38
C ARG A 251 -17.60 -1.44 15.04
N LEU A 252 -16.99 -1.94 13.96
CA LEU A 252 -17.54 -1.78 12.63
C LEU A 252 -18.92 -2.45 12.54
N GLN A 253 -19.05 -3.63 13.16
CA GLN A 253 -20.33 -4.31 13.36
C GLN A 253 -20.39 -4.90 14.77
N GLU A 254 -21.58 -4.92 15.33
CA GLU A 254 -21.89 -5.52 16.63
C GLU A 254 -23.14 -6.38 16.46
N LEU A 255 -23.11 -7.59 17.02
CA LEU A 255 -24.22 -8.51 16.95
C LEU A 255 -24.39 -9.21 18.29
N GLU A 256 -25.58 -9.11 18.86
CA GLU A 256 -25.99 -9.90 20.02
C GLU A 256 -26.48 -11.28 19.58
N LEU A 257 -25.86 -12.32 20.14
CA LEU A 257 -26.19 -13.72 19.92
C LEU A 257 -27.40 -14.14 20.78
N PRO A 258 -28.10 -15.25 20.46
CA PRO A 258 -29.23 -15.72 21.26
C PRO A 258 -28.92 -16.04 22.73
N ASP A 259 -27.65 -16.29 23.07
CA ASP A 259 -27.18 -16.53 24.44
C ASP A 259 -26.81 -15.23 25.19
N GLY A 260 -27.06 -14.06 24.59
CA GLY A 260 -26.78 -12.75 25.15
C GLY A 260 -25.33 -12.28 24.99
N LYS A 261 -24.45 -13.10 24.39
CA LYS A 261 -23.07 -12.67 24.08
C LYS A 261 -23.06 -11.71 22.90
N ILE A 262 -22.18 -10.72 22.93
CA ILE A 262 -21.98 -9.81 21.80
C ILE A 262 -20.70 -10.20 21.08
N VAL A 263 -20.79 -10.33 19.75
CA VAL A 263 -19.64 -10.51 18.86
C VAL A 263 -19.42 -9.26 18.02
N PHE A 264 -18.16 -9.04 17.66
CA PHE A 264 -17.71 -7.79 17.06
C PHE A 264 -16.94 -8.05 15.77
N ALA A 265 -17.21 -7.24 14.75
CA ALA A 265 -16.32 -7.09 13.60
C ALA A 265 -15.40 -5.89 13.85
N PRO A 266 -14.07 -6.08 13.94
CA PRO A 266 -13.13 -5.00 14.30
C PRO A 266 -13.15 -3.83 13.31
N TRP A 267 -12.59 -2.69 13.70
CA TRP A 267 -12.33 -1.61 12.73
C TRP A 267 -11.25 -2.05 11.73
N GLU A 268 -11.45 -1.72 10.46
CA GLU A 268 -10.49 -2.04 9.41
C GLU A 268 -9.38 -0.99 9.34
N PHE A 269 -8.14 -1.38 9.67
CA PHE A 269 -6.95 -0.53 9.55
C PHE A 269 -6.30 -0.80 8.20
N ARG A 270 -6.68 0.00 7.20
CA ARG A 270 -6.47 -0.40 5.82
C ARG A 270 -5.26 0.21 5.15
N ASN A 271 -4.14 -0.53 5.08
CA ASN A 271 -2.95 -0.07 4.35
C ASN A 271 -3.32 0.31 2.91
N SER A 272 -3.09 1.58 2.58
CA SER A 272 -3.56 2.22 1.36
C SER A 272 -2.46 2.97 0.62
N ILE A 273 -1.53 3.59 1.34
CA ILE A 273 -0.30 4.22 0.81
C ILE A 273 0.87 3.73 1.68
N GLN A 274 2.00 3.38 1.07
CA GLN A 274 3.15 2.81 1.78
C GLN A 274 4.50 3.43 1.37
N GLY A 275 5.44 3.43 2.30
CA GLY A 275 6.78 4.01 2.19
C GLY A 275 7.83 3.19 2.95
N GLY A 276 8.67 3.84 3.75
CA GLY A 276 9.59 3.20 4.71
C GLY A 276 10.54 2.18 4.09
N ARG A 277 10.88 1.10 4.79
CA ARG A 277 11.68 0.02 4.19
C ARG A 277 10.89 -0.82 3.18
N HIS A 278 9.56 -0.80 3.24
CA HIS A 278 8.66 -1.60 2.38
C HIS A 278 8.76 -1.28 0.87
N THR A 279 9.30 -0.12 0.50
CA THR A 279 9.30 0.33 -0.90
C THR A 279 10.69 0.71 -1.43
N GLU A 280 11.77 0.36 -0.73
CA GLU A 280 13.14 0.77 -1.11
C GLU A 280 13.50 0.33 -2.53
N GLU A 281 13.12 -0.89 -2.91
CA GLU A 281 13.39 -1.44 -4.24
C GLU A 281 12.45 -0.90 -5.33
N MET A 282 11.34 -0.26 -4.94
CA MET A 282 10.31 0.19 -5.87
C MET A 282 10.45 1.67 -6.26
N GLY A 283 11.10 2.50 -5.43
CA GLY A 283 11.39 3.91 -5.78
C GLY A 283 10.35 4.94 -5.29
N GLY A 284 9.59 4.63 -4.23
CA GLY A 284 8.84 5.66 -3.48
C GLY A 284 9.75 6.64 -2.73
N ASN A 285 9.21 7.76 -2.24
CA ASN A 285 10.00 8.77 -1.51
C ASN A 285 9.49 9.07 -0.08
N LEU A 286 8.51 8.29 0.40
CA LEU A 286 8.00 8.40 1.78
C LEU A 286 8.89 7.58 2.72
N SER A 287 9.37 8.19 3.80
CA SER A 287 10.11 7.54 4.89
C SER A 287 9.20 6.86 5.90
N PHE A 288 7.96 7.32 6.09
CA PHE A 288 6.96 6.58 6.89
C PHE A 288 6.49 5.31 6.19
N GLN A 289 6.22 4.25 6.95
CA GLN A 289 5.99 2.92 6.41
C GLN A 289 4.57 2.73 5.87
N GLU A 290 3.53 3.13 6.62
CA GLU A 290 2.15 2.98 6.18
C GLU A 290 1.27 4.20 6.49
N LEU A 291 0.34 4.46 5.57
CA LEU A 291 -0.81 5.32 5.75
C LEU A 291 -2.06 4.50 5.39
N MET A 292 -2.98 4.46 6.35
CA MET A 292 -4.16 3.60 6.32
C MET A 292 -5.46 4.40 6.32
N PHE A 293 -6.46 3.93 5.57
CA PHE A 293 -7.83 4.44 5.67
C PHE A 293 -8.64 3.62 6.69
N LEU A 294 -9.46 4.30 7.48
CA LEU A 294 -10.38 3.69 8.44
C LEU A 294 -11.82 4.14 8.11
N PRO A 295 -12.65 3.29 7.46
CA PRO A 295 -14.02 3.64 7.09
C PRO A 295 -14.97 3.51 8.29
N LEU A 296 -15.28 4.61 8.97
CA LEU A 296 -16.01 4.64 10.26
C LEU A 296 -17.54 4.62 10.14
N THR A 297 -18.07 4.66 8.92
CA THR A 297 -19.52 4.65 8.62
C THR A 297 -19.96 3.49 7.75
N ALA A 298 -19.03 2.61 7.37
CA ALA A 298 -19.39 1.37 6.67
C ALA A 298 -20.27 0.49 7.58
N LYS A 299 -21.36 -0.03 7.03
CA LYS A 299 -22.32 -0.88 7.76
C LYS A 299 -21.82 -2.31 7.99
N ASP A 300 -20.89 -2.75 7.15
CA ASP A 300 -20.32 -4.09 7.15
C ASP A 300 -18.95 -4.10 6.48
N TYR A 301 -18.21 -5.19 6.66
CA TYR A 301 -16.88 -5.36 6.05
C TYR A 301 -16.93 -5.30 4.51
N ILE A 302 -18.03 -5.67 3.87
CA ILE A 302 -18.15 -5.62 2.40
C ILE A 302 -18.20 -4.16 1.92
N GLU A 303 -18.95 -3.32 2.61
CA GLU A 303 -18.98 -1.89 2.37
C GLU A 303 -17.65 -1.23 2.74
N ALA A 304 -17.02 -1.62 3.84
CA ALA A 304 -15.70 -1.14 4.22
C ALA A 304 -14.66 -1.39 3.11
N GLN A 305 -14.60 -2.62 2.58
CA GLN A 305 -13.77 -2.97 1.41
C GLN A 305 -14.10 -2.13 0.18
N ARG A 306 -15.40 -1.86 -0.08
CA ARG A 306 -15.81 -1.02 -1.22
C ARG A 306 -15.29 0.41 -1.05
N VAL A 307 -15.46 1.01 0.13
CA VAL A 307 -15.03 2.38 0.45
C VAL A 307 -13.52 2.50 0.26
N VAL A 308 -12.73 1.63 0.89
CA VAL A 308 -11.26 1.71 0.81
C VAL A 308 -10.72 1.46 -0.61
N ASN A 309 -11.35 0.57 -1.39
CA ASN A 309 -10.98 0.37 -2.80
C ASN A 309 -11.31 1.58 -3.67
N MET A 310 -12.45 2.26 -3.42
CA MET A 310 -12.78 3.52 -4.09
C MET A 310 -11.74 4.60 -3.77
N LEU A 311 -11.38 4.76 -2.49
CA LEU A 311 -10.40 5.74 -2.02
C LEU A 311 -9.02 5.48 -2.62
N GLN A 312 -8.54 4.23 -2.57
CA GLN A 312 -7.23 3.87 -3.12
C GLN A 312 -7.19 4.10 -4.64
N THR A 313 -8.24 3.70 -5.36
CA THR A 313 -8.35 3.96 -6.81
C THR A 313 -8.35 5.47 -7.10
N ARG A 314 -9.06 6.26 -6.29
CA ARG A 314 -9.11 7.71 -6.48
C ARG A 314 -7.77 8.37 -6.17
N ALA A 315 -7.09 7.95 -5.11
CA ALA A 315 -5.74 8.41 -4.77
C ALA A 315 -4.74 8.13 -5.91
N ILE A 316 -4.79 6.94 -6.52
CA ILE A 316 -3.98 6.63 -7.71
C ILE A 316 -4.26 7.62 -8.85
N GLN A 317 -5.54 7.90 -9.13
CA GLN A 317 -5.90 8.87 -10.17
C GLN A 317 -5.38 10.28 -9.85
N ILE A 318 -5.53 10.76 -8.62
CA ILE A 318 -5.01 12.05 -8.17
C ILE A 318 -3.48 12.11 -8.39
N ILE A 319 -2.77 11.06 -7.97
CA ILE A 319 -1.31 10.95 -8.13
C ILE A 319 -0.91 10.99 -9.61
N GLN A 320 -1.63 10.29 -10.48
CA GLN A 320 -1.33 10.26 -11.91
C GLN A 320 -1.75 11.53 -12.67
N ASP A 321 -2.67 12.31 -12.13
CA ASP A 321 -3.21 13.52 -12.75
C ASP A 321 -2.49 14.80 -12.27
N THR A 322 -1.70 14.72 -11.19
CA THR A 322 -1.09 15.88 -10.53
C THR A 322 0.39 16.02 -10.86
N GLU A 323 0.81 17.23 -11.23
CA GLU A 323 2.22 17.56 -11.48
C GLU A 323 3.07 17.36 -10.23
N GLY A 324 4.23 16.71 -10.39
CA GLY A 324 5.16 16.41 -9.28
C GLY A 324 4.80 15.16 -8.45
N LEU A 325 3.68 14.50 -8.74
CA LEU A 325 3.35 13.19 -8.16
C LEU A 325 3.61 12.08 -9.19
N ASN A 326 4.01 10.90 -8.71
CA ASN A 326 4.28 9.77 -9.58
C ASN A 326 3.80 8.45 -8.96
N PHE A 327 2.87 7.78 -9.63
CA PHE A 327 2.49 6.42 -9.25
C PHE A 327 3.55 5.43 -9.74
N VAL A 328 4.06 4.62 -8.82
CA VAL A 328 5.08 3.60 -9.11
C VAL A 328 4.41 2.24 -9.27
N GLY A 329 3.54 1.87 -8.33
CA GLY A 329 2.91 0.55 -8.31
C GLY A 329 2.21 0.26 -7.00
N ILE A 330 1.95 -1.02 -6.77
CA ILE A 330 1.38 -1.54 -5.53
C ILE A 330 2.44 -2.39 -4.85
N GLY A 331 2.67 -2.14 -3.56
CA GLY A 331 3.73 -2.83 -2.81
C GLY A 331 3.32 -4.22 -2.32
N LEU A 332 4.23 -4.89 -1.60
CA LEU A 332 4.05 -6.26 -1.11
C LEU A 332 2.86 -6.43 -0.16
N GLU A 333 2.52 -5.36 0.56
CA GLU A 333 1.38 -5.32 1.45
C GLU A 333 0.17 -4.68 0.79
N GLY A 334 0.20 -4.38 -0.50
CA GLY A 334 -0.94 -3.93 -1.30
C GLY A 334 -1.33 -2.44 -1.15
N GLY A 335 -0.48 -1.62 -0.53
CA GLY A 335 -0.59 -0.17 -0.53
C GLY A 335 0.00 0.47 -1.79
N ILE A 336 -0.35 1.72 -2.06
CA ILE A 336 0.19 2.52 -3.16
C ILE A 336 1.65 2.86 -2.87
N VAL A 337 2.52 2.59 -3.83
CA VAL A 337 3.89 3.13 -3.89
C VAL A 337 3.89 4.30 -4.86
N ALA A 338 4.30 5.47 -4.38
CA ALA A 338 4.38 6.68 -5.19
C ALA A 338 5.50 7.60 -4.70
N SER A 339 5.90 8.53 -5.57
CA SER A 339 6.74 9.67 -5.20
C SER A 339 5.88 10.92 -5.10
N TYR A 340 6.12 11.70 -4.05
CA TYR A 340 5.39 12.92 -3.72
C TYR A 340 6.36 14.10 -3.65
N ALA A 341 6.41 14.91 -4.72
CA ALA A 341 7.12 16.18 -4.64
C ALA A 341 6.40 17.12 -3.67
N ARG A 342 7.18 17.76 -2.79
CA ARG A 342 6.67 18.72 -1.82
C ARG A 342 6.27 20.02 -2.48
N GLU A 343 5.16 20.59 -2.02
CA GLU A 343 4.82 21.99 -2.22
C GLU A 343 5.49 22.87 -1.15
N LYS A 344 5.50 24.19 -1.35
CA LYS A 344 6.14 25.13 -0.41
C LYS A 344 5.58 25.07 1.03
N CYS A 345 4.34 24.64 1.18
CA CYS A 345 3.68 24.50 2.49
C CYS A 345 3.93 23.15 3.17
N ASP A 346 4.59 22.21 2.50
CA ASP A 346 4.90 20.87 3.03
C ASP A 346 6.16 20.86 3.86
N LEU A 347 6.07 20.28 5.06
CA LEU A 347 7.26 19.94 5.82
C LEU A 347 8.03 18.79 5.17
N LEU A 348 7.31 17.75 4.72
CA LEU A 348 7.85 16.48 4.23
C LEU A 348 6.96 15.88 3.12
N PRO A 349 7.45 14.95 2.28
CA PRO A 349 6.63 14.24 1.29
C PRO A 349 5.39 13.55 1.89
N GLU A 350 5.47 13.10 3.14
CA GLU A 350 4.38 12.50 3.91
C GLU A 350 3.19 13.45 4.08
N GLU A 351 3.46 14.75 4.30
CA GLU A 351 2.39 15.77 4.42
C GLU A 351 1.64 15.95 3.08
N ARG A 352 2.35 15.78 1.96
CA ARG A 352 1.74 15.77 0.62
C ARG A 352 0.89 14.52 0.41
N ALA A 353 1.36 13.35 0.85
CA ALA A 353 0.59 12.10 0.80
C ALA A 353 -0.69 12.17 1.65
N LEU A 354 -0.61 12.77 2.85
CA LEU A 354 -1.78 13.05 3.69
C LEU A 354 -2.81 13.93 2.99
N ARG A 355 -2.39 14.98 2.27
CA ARG A 355 -3.31 15.81 1.48
C ARG A 355 -3.95 15.05 0.33
N VAL A 356 -3.20 14.20 -0.37
CA VAL A 356 -3.77 13.32 -1.41
C VAL A 356 -4.80 12.38 -0.81
N ALA A 357 -4.53 11.82 0.37
CA ALA A 357 -5.47 10.94 1.07
C ALA A 357 -6.77 11.67 1.45
N VAL A 358 -6.68 12.88 2.00
CA VAL A 358 -7.86 13.72 2.32
C VAL A 358 -8.63 14.11 1.06
N GLN A 359 -7.94 14.51 0.00
CA GLN A 359 -8.56 14.83 -1.28
C GLN A 359 -9.32 13.62 -1.85
N ALA A 360 -8.75 12.42 -1.75
CA ALA A 360 -9.42 11.19 -2.19
C ALA A 360 -10.71 10.91 -1.39
N ILE A 361 -10.70 11.17 -0.08
CA ILE A 361 -11.88 11.06 0.79
C ILE A 361 -12.99 12.01 0.30
N GLU A 362 -12.68 13.30 0.16
CA GLU A 362 -13.64 14.32 -0.28
C GLU A 362 -14.20 14.04 -1.69
N GLU A 363 -13.32 13.73 -2.65
CA GLU A 363 -13.71 13.51 -4.06
C GLU A 363 -14.49 12.19 -4.26
N CYS A 364 -14.39 11.25 -3.33
CA CYS A 364 -15.26 10.08 -3.29
C CYS A 364 -16.65 10.37 -2.71
N GLY A 365 -16.85 11.53 -2.08
CA GLY A 365 -18.11 11.94 -1.44
C GLY A 365 -18.20 11.57 0.04
N PHE A 366 -17.07 11.29 0.69
CA PHE A 366 -16.99 11.00 2.11
C PHE A 366 -16.49 12.22 2.88
N VAL A 367 -16.95 12.38 4.12
CA VAL A 367 -16.51 13.43 5.03
C VAL A 367 -15.30 12.95 5.85
N PRO A 368 -14.12 13.61 5.75
CA PRO A 368 -13.00 13.39 6.67
C PRO A 368 -13.45 13.54 8.14
N ASP A 369 -12.85 12.80 9.07
CA ASP A 369 -13.22 12.79 10.50
C ASP A 369 -14.61 12.25 10.86
N ARG A 370 -15.50 12.00 9.90
CA ARG A 370 -16.81 11.40 10.16
C ARG A 370 -16.95 10.04 9.50
N ASP A 371 -16.77 10.02 8.19
CA ASP A 371 -17.01 8.86 7.36
C ASP A 371 -15.74 8.02 7.21
N VAL A 372 -14.59 8.68 7.04
CA VAL A 372 -13.28 8.05 6.91
C VAL A 372 -12.23 8.83 7.71
N CYS A 373 -11.40 8.11 8.45
CA CYS A 373 -10.23 8.64 9.15
C CYS A 373 -8.92 8.01 8.62
N ILE A 374 -7.80 8.54 9.09
CA ILE A 374 -6.45 8.09 8.72
C ILE A 374 -5.74 7.51 9.96
N ALA A 375 -5.00 6.43 9.77
CA ALA A 375 -4.01 5.94 10.73
C ALA A 375 -2.63 5.93 10.06
N LEU A 376 -1.58 6.16 10.84
CA LEU A 376 -0.19 6.14 10.36
C LEU A 376 0.63 5.11 11.14
N ASP A 377 1.54 4.48 10.43
CA ASP A 377 2.64 3.69 10.97
C ASP A 377 3.96 4.30 10.44
N PRO A 378 4.54 5.25 11.19
CA PRO A 378 5.87 5.76 10.90
C PRO A 378 7.00 4.72 10.88
N ALA A 379 6.89 3.64 11.66
CA ALA A 379 8.01 2.71 11.96
C ALA A 379 9.30 3.46 12.32
N ALA A 380 9.23 4.38 13.30
CA ALA A 380 10.28 5.37 13.55
C ALA A 380 11.64 4.79 13.98
N SER A 381 11.69 3.53 14.44
CA SER A 381 12.93 2.76 14.61
C SER A 381 13.79 2.79 13.33
N GLU A 382 13.16 2.68 12.15
CA GLU A 382 13.87 2.71 10.86
C GLU A 382 14.44 4.10 10.53
N LEU A 383 13.77 5.17 10.93
CA LEU A 383 14.26 6.54 10.76
C LEU A 383 15.48 6.80 11.67
N SER A 384 15.46 6.25 12.89
CA SER A 384 16.59 6.28 13.83
C SER A 384 17.77 5.46 13.31
N ASN A 385 17.51 4.24 12.83
CA ASN A 385 18.52 3.39 12.21
C ASN A 385 19.15 4.07 10.98
N ALA A 386 18.35 4.69 10.11
CA ALA A 386 18.86 5.44 8.97
C ALA A 386 19.75 6.63 9.38
N TYR A 387 19.43 7.31 10.49
CA TYR A 387 20.30 8.35 11.05
C TYR A 387 21.65 7.75 11.50
N ARG A 388 21.62 6.71 12.34
CA ARG A 388 22.80 6.02 12.88
C ARG A 388 23.70 5.48 11.76
N GLU A 389 23.10 4.87 10.73
CA GLU A 389 23.81 4.36 9.55
C GLU A 389 24.51 5.47 8.78
N LYS A 390 23.85 6.63 8.61
CA LYS A 390 24.37 7.75 7.84
C LYS A 390 25.45 8.54 8.58
N THR A 391 25.31 8.72 9.90
CA THR A 391 26.24 9.53 10.71
C THR A 391 27.34 8.70 11.36
N GLY A 392 27.12 7.41 11.59
CA GLY A 392 27.99 6.54 12.38
C GLY A 392 27.77 6.66 13.90
N GLU A 393 26.82 7.49 14.35
CA GLU A 393 26.51 7.73 15.77
C GLU A 393 25.59 6.63 16.33
N LYS A 394 26.14 5.44 16.56
CA LYS A 394 25.36 4.24 16.91
C LYS A 394 24.52 4.35 18.18
N GLU A 395 24.99 5.11 19.16
CA GLU A 395 24.32 5.31 20.45
C GLU A 395 23.38 6.52 20.45
N SER A 396 23.14 7.15 19.30
CA SER A 396 22.22 8.29 19.22
C SER A 396 20.78 7.84 19.46
N ILE A 397 20.10 8.49 20.40
CA ILE A 397 18.67 8.29 20.69
C ILE A 397 17.95 9.61 20.40
N GLY A 398 16.74 9.53 19.84
CA GLY A 398 15.91 10.71 19.58
C GLY A 398 16.33 11.54 18.37
N GLN A 399 17.00 10.92 17.39
CA GLN A 399 17.35 11.52 16.11
C GLN A 399 16.74 10.68 14.99
N TYR A 400 16.02 11.33 14.07
CA TYR A 400 15.23 10.66 13.03
C TYR A 400 15.57 11.23 11.67
N LEU A 401 16.12 10.41 10.78
CA LEU A 401 16.43 10.82 9.41
C LEU A 401 15.28 10.42 8.47
N PHE A 402 14.68 11.39 7.78
CA PHE A 402 13.78 11.16 6.65
C PHE A 402 14.60 10.89 5.38
N TRP A 403 15.20 9.70 5.29
CA TRP A 403 16.22 9.38 4.27
C TRP A 403 15.69 9.28 2.84
N ARG A 404 14.37 9.11 2.67
CA ARG A 404 13.74 8.86 1.36
C ARG A 404 13.30 10.11 0.64
N ALA A 405 13.20 11.23 1.35
CA ALA A 405 12.86 12.51 0.76
C ALA A 405 13.97 12.98 -0.22
N GLU A 406 13.58 13.72 -1.25
CA GLU A 406 14.55 14.32 -2.20
C GLU A 406 15.52 15.27 -1.49
N ASP A 407 15.06 15.94 -0.44
CA ASP A 407 15.84 16.70 0.51
C ASP A 407 15.78 16.06 1.90
N PRO A 408 16.68 15.11 2.23
CA PRO A 408 16.64 14.40 3.50
C PRO A 408 16.74 15.37 4.68
N LYS A 409 15.82 15.22 5.62
CA LYS A 409 15.75 16.03 6.84
C LYS A 409 16.01 15.17 8.07
N VAL A 410 16.80 15.68 9.01
CA VAL A 410 16.90 15.10 10.36
C VAL A 410 15.95 15.88 11.26
N MET A 411 15.22 15.16 12.10
CA MET A 411 14.39 15.72 13.16
C MET A 411 14.77 15.10 14.50
N THR A 412 14.78 15.93 15.52
CA THR A 412 14.87 15.50 16.93
C THR A 412 13.53 14.97 17.41
N THR A 413 13.52 14.28 18.57
CA THR A 413 12.29 13.87 19.26
C THR A 413 11.29 15.02 19.43
N ASP A 414 11.75 16.22 19.82
CA ASP A 414 10.86 17.36 20.03
C ASP A 414 10.22 17.85 18.72
N GLU A 415 11.00 17.92 17.64
CA GLU A 415 10.49 18.28 16.31
C GLU A 415 9.49 17.23 15.78
N MET A 416 9.73 15.94 16.06
CA MET A 416 8.79 14.86 15.72
C MET A 416 7.47 15.01 16.50
N VAL A 417 7.52 15.31 17.81
CA VAL A 417 6.32 15.58 18.62
C VAL A 417 5.54 16.78 18.05
N GLU A 418 6.21 17.90 17.78
CA GLU A 418 5.58 19.09 17.21
C GLU A 418 4.92 18.83 15.85
N MET A 419 5.58 18.04 15.01
CA MET A 419 5.03 17.60 13.72
C MET A 419 3.76 16.77 13.92
N TYR A 420 3.78 15.76 14.80
CA TYR A 420 2.60 14.93 15.06
C TYR A 420 1.43 15.76 15.61
N LEU A 421 1.68 16.68 16.55
CA LEU A 421 0.65 17.58 17.08
C LEU A 421 0.04 18.46 15.98
N ARG A 422 0.88 19.03 15.11
CA ARG A 422 0.41 19.80 13.95
C ARG A 422 -0.43 18.96 13.00
N TRP A 423 -0.01 17.73 12.72
CA TRP A 423 -0.71 16.84 11.80
C TRP A 423 -2.02 16.33 12.37
N VAL A 424 -2.07 15.94 13.65
CA VAL A 424 -3.30 15.53 14.33
C VAL A 424 -4.31 16.68 14.42
N LYS A 425 -3.85 17.93 14.51
CA LYS A 425 -4.71 19.12 14.46
C LYS A 425 -5.23 19.46 13.05
N LYS A 426 -4.56 19.00 11.99
CA LYS A 426 -4.85 19.38 10.60
C LYS A 426 -5.55 18.27 9.79
N PHE A 427 -5.16 17.03 10.01
CA PHE A 427 -5.61 15.87 9.24
C PHE A 427 -6.48 14.96 10.12
N PRO A 428 -7.36 14.12 9.53
CA PRO A 428 -8.25 13.23 10.26
C PRO A 428 -7.51 12.00 10.84
N ILE A 429 -6.38 12.22 11.49
CA ILE A 429 -5.53 11.18 12.07
C ILE A 429 -6.12 10.74 13.39
N VAL A 430 -6.37 9.44 13.55
CA VAL A 430 -6.94 8.83 14.77
C VAL A 430 -5.99 7.83 15.43
N SER A 431 -4.86 7.52 14.78
CA SER A 431 -3.88 6.57 15.29
C SER A 431 -2.47 6.84 14.78
N LEU A 432 -1.48 6.66 15.65
CA LEU A 432 -0.05 6.60 15.34
C LEU A 432 0.54 5.30 15.93
N GLU A 433 1.14 4.47 15.08
CA GLU A 433 1.84 3.23 15.44
C GLU A 433 3.35 3.44 15.37
N ASP A 434 4.09 3.11 16.42
CA ASP A 434 5.55 3.33 16.52
C ASP A 434 6.02 4.73 16.07
N PRO A 435 5.47 5.82 16.68
CA PRO A 435 5.84 7.19 16.35
C PRO A 435 7.29 7.56 16.69
N PHE A 436 7.96 6.79 17.56
CA PHE A 436 9.36 6.94 17.98
C PHE A 436 10.06 5.58 17.97
N ALA A 437 11.39 5.60 17.95
CA ALA A 437 12.19 4.38 18.03
C ALA A 437 11.94 3.64 19.36
N GLU A 438 12.11 2.31 19.38
CA GLU A 438 11.89 1.46 20.56
C GLU A 438 12.74 1.84 21.79
N ASP A 439 13.84 2.58 21.61
CA ASP A 439 14.73 3.08 22.66
C ASP A 439 14.50 4.55 23.06
N ASP A 440 13.64 5.29 22.36
CA ASP A 440 13.33 6.71 22.66
C ASP A 440 12.11 6.85 23.59
N TYR A 441 12.23 6.32 24.81
CA TYR A 441 11.18 6.38 25.85
C TYR A 441 10.69 7.81 26.14
N GLU A 442 11.55 8.82 26.01
CA GLU A 442 11.19 10.21 26.26
C GLU A 442 10.25 10.75 25.17
N GLY A 443 10.46 10.39 23.91
CA GLY A 443 9.53 10.68 22.83
C GLY A 443 8.14 10.09 23.06
N TRP A 444 8.08 8.80 23.40
CA TRP A 444 6.84 8.10 23.75
C TRP A 444 6.07 8.81 24.87
N LYS A 445 6.74 9.13 26.00
CA LYS A 445 6.11 9.85 27.13
C LYS A 445 5.61 11.23 26.74
N LYS A 446 6.38 12.00 25.98
CA LYS A 446 5.99 13.36 25.54
C LYS A 446 4.73 13.30 24.68
N LEU A 447 4.65 12.36 23.74
CA LEU A 447 3.49 12.20 22.88
C LEU A 447 2.27 11.70 23.66
N MET A 448 2.43 10.68 24.51
CA MET A 448 1.37 10.18 25.39
C MET A 448 0.81 11.29 26.28
N LYS A 449 1.67 12.09 26.90
CA LYS A 449 1.24 13.25 27.71
C LYS A 449 0.40 14.25 26.89
N ALA A 450 0.70 14.41 25.61
CA ALA A 450 0.02 15.39 24.76
C ALA A 450 -1.26 14.84 24.09
N LEU A 451 -1.30 13.56 23.73
CA LEU A 451 -2.30 12.99 22.82
C LEU A 451 -3.00 11.72 23.31
N ASP A 452 -2.71 11.19 24.51
CA ASP A 452 -3.33 9.95 25.00
C ASP A 452 -4.86 10.01 24.96
N GLN A 453 -5.47 11.14 25.31
CA GLN A 453 -6.92 11.28 25.30
C GLN A 453 -7.51 11.59 23.91
N GLU A 454 -6.66 11.83 22.92
CA GLU A 454 -7.04 12.30 21.59
C GLU A 454 -6.99 11.21 20.53
N ILE A 455 -5.94 10.39 20.49
CA ILE A 455 -5.75 9.37 19.47
C ILE A 455 -5.24 8.04 20.05
N LEU A 456 -5.24 7.00 19.22
CA LEU A 456 -4.59 5.74 19.54
C LEU A 456 -3.07 5.90 19.35
N ILE A 457 -2.29 5.58 20.37
CA ILE A 457 -0.83 5.49 20.32
C ILE A 457 -0.50 4.02 20.49
N ILE A 458 -0.15 3.40 19.37
CA ILE A 458 0.04 1.96 19.24
C ILE A 458 1.53 1.64 19.39
N GLY A 459 1.86 0.72 20.30
CA GLY A 459 3.19 0.09 20.34
C GLY A 459 3.20 -1.24 19.58
N ASP A 460 4.19 -1.41 18.71
CA ASP A 460 4.51 -2.65 18.00
C ASP A 460 5.92 -3.13 18.34
N ASP A 461 6.96 -2.47 17.84
CA ASP A 461 8.37 -2.78 18.13
C ASP A 461 8.65 -2.72 19.64
N LEU A 462 8.05 -1.73 20.32
CA LEU A 462 8.23 -1.51 21.76
C LEU A 462 7.70 -2.68 22.62
N VAL A 463 6.68 -3.40 22.14
CA VAL A 463 5.99 -4.44 22.93
C VAL A 463 6.21 -5.85 22.41
N THR A 464 6.45 -6.08 21.12
CA THR A 464 6.70 -7.42 20.53
C THR A 464 5.68 -8.50 20.92
N THR A 465 4.42 -8.11 21.19
CA THR A 465 3.35 -9.03 21.63
C THR A 465 3.69 -9.87 22.87
N LYS A 466 4.57 -9.39 23.77
CA LYS A 466 4.84 -10.05 25.05
C LYS A 466 4.01 -9.47 26.17
N ASP A 467 3.51 -10.34 27.04
CA ASP A 467 2.77 -9.99 28.25
C ASP A 467 3.54 -9.00 29.14
N SER A 468 4.82 -9.28 29.42
CA SER A 468 5.66 -8.49 30.32
C SER A 468 6.03 -7.11 29.78
N THR A 469 6.31 -6.99 28.48
CA THR A 469 6.64 -5.70 27.83
C THR A 469 5.40 -4.85 27.65
N ILE A 470 4.25 -5.44 27.29
CA ILE A 470 2.96 -4.73 27.23
C ILE A 470 2.65 -4.15 28.62
N GLN A 471 2.78 -4.97 29.67
CA GLN A 471 2.55 -4.52 31.04
C GLN A 471 3.46 -3.33 31.39
N ARG A 472 4.77 -3.49 31.19
CA ARG A 472 5.76 -2.43 31.46
C ARG A 472 5.45 -1.14 30.72
N CYS A 473 5.13 -1.22 29.43
CA CYS A 473 4.88 -0.03 28.60
C CYS A 473 3.58 0.69 28.97
N ALA A 474 2.54 -0.07 29.34
CA ALA A 474 1.30 0.49 29.86
C ALA A 474 1.51 1.20 31.20
N GLU A 475 2.18 0.55 32.15
CA GLU A 475 2.46 1.09 33.49
C GLU A 475 3.33 2.36 33.44
N GLN A 476 4.24 2.44 32.47
CA GLN A 476 5.08 3.62 32.23
C GLN A 476 4.38 4.71 31.41
N GLY A 477 3.14 4.49 30.98
CA GLY A 477 2.38 5.46 30.19
C GLY A 477 2.98 5.74 28.81
N LEU A 478 3.56 4.72 28.16
CA LEU A 478 4.19 4.84 26.84
C LEU A 478 3.20 4.59 25.70
N ILE A 479 2.16 3.80 25.95
CA ILE A 479 1.16 3.40 24.94
C ILE A 479 -0.24 3.42 25.55
N ASN A 480 -1.26 3.56 24.70
CA ASN A 480 -2.65 3.32 25.09
C ASN A 480 -3.32 2.21 24.24
N THR A 481 -2.58 1.66 23.28
CA THR A 481 -3.02 0.61 22.38
C THR A 481 -1.83 -0.33 22.13
N ALA A 482 -2.08 -1.64 22.13
CA ALA A 482 -1.06 -2.64 21.79
C ALA A 482 -1.35 -3.24 20.42
N LEU A 483 -0.31 -3.33 19.57
CA LEU A 483 -0.36 -4.15 18.36
C LEU A 483 -0.08 -5.61 18.73
N ILE A 484 -0.91 -6.52 18.25
CA ILE A 484 -0.83 -7.95 18.56
C ILE A 484 -0.53 -8.72 17.28
N LYS A 485 0.66 -9.31 17.24
CA LYS A 485 1.16 -10.16 16.16
C LYS A 485 1.52 -11.51 16.77
N ALA A 486 0.64 -12.50 16.60
CA ALA A 486 0.78 -13.82 17.23
C ALA A 486 2.14 -14.49 16.96
N ASN A 487 2.77 -14.17 15.83
CA ASN A 487 4.05 -14.72 15.45
C ASN A 487 5.27 -14.02 16.09
N GLN A 488 5.10 -12.85 16.74
CA GLN A 488 6.14 -12.27 17.59
C GLN A 488 6.30 -13.03 18.91
N ILE A 489 5.27 -13.77 19.35
CA ILE A 489 5.31 -14.57 20.58
C ILE A 489 5.30 -16.08 20.31
N GLY A 490 4.48 -16.57 19.40
CA GLY A 490 4.61 -17.87 18.74
C GLY A 490 3.69 -19.00 19.21
N THR A 491 2.72 -18.75 20.08
CA THR A 491 1.59 -19.68 20.35
C THR A 491 0.28 -18.89 20.46
N LEU A 492 -0.86 -19.55 20.26
CA LEU A 492 -2.17 -18.93 20.48
C LEU A 492 -2.37 -18.57 21.95
N SER A 493 -2.00 -19.43 22.89
CA SER A 493 -2.18 -19.19 24.33
C SER A 493 -1.32 -18.03 24.85
N GLU A 494 -0.07 -17.89 24.40
CA GLU A 494 0.74 -16.70 24.75
C GLU A 494 0.18 -15.43 24.11
N THR A 495 -0.40 -15.54 22.90
CA THR A 495 -1.11 -14.41 22.27
C THR A 495 -2.33 -13.98 23.10
N LEU A 496 -3.13 -14.93 23.60
CA LEU A 496 -4.27 -14.64 24.48
C LEU A 496 -3.83 -14.08 25.83
N LEU A 497 -2.68 -14.52 26.36
CA LEU A 497 -2.11 -13.93 27.56
C LEU A 497 -1.76 -12.45 27.33
N ALA A 498 -1.12 -12.13 26.20
CA ALA A 498 -0.81 -10.75 25.82
C ALA A 498 -2.07 -9.88 25.68
N THR A 499 -3.12 -10.39 25.01
CA THR A 499 -4.39 -9.64 24.85
C THR A 499 -5.12 -9.46 26.19
N ARG A 500 -5.11 -10.48 27.05
CA ARG A 500 -5.68 -10.41 28.41
C ARG A 500 -5.00 -9.32 29.22
N ILE A 501 -3.67 -9.29 29.27
CA ILE A 501 -2.90 -8.29 30.01
C ILE A 501 -3.16 -6.88 29.47
N ALA A 502 -3.16 -6.71 28.15
CA ALA A 502 -3.49 -5.42 27.52
C ALA A 502 -4.88 -4.91 27.95
N LYS A 503 -5.90 -5.78 27.95
CA LYS A 503 -7.27 -5.42 28.38
C LYS A 503 -7.35 -5.09 29.86
N GLN A 504 -6.69 -5.87 30.72
CA GLN A 504 -6.67 -5.62 32.18
C GLN A 504 -6.08 -4.24 32.50
N LEU A 505 -5.12 -3.78 31.71
CA LEU A 505 -4.48 -2.46 31.83
C LEU A 505 -5.22 -1.36 31.07
N GLY A 506 -6.40 -1.67 30.49
CA GLY A 506 -7.24 -0.69 29.81
C GLY A 506 -6.74 -0.26 28.43
N LEU A 507 -5.77 -0.97 27.85
CA LEU A 507 -5.30 -0.72 26.48
C LEU A 507 -6.32 -1.19 25.44
N ALA A 508 -6.38 -0.50 24.31
CA ALA A 508 -7.00 -1.04 23.12
C ALA A 508 -6.07 -2.07 22.44
N ILE A 509 -6.64 -2.92 21.59
CA ILE A 509 -5.91 -3.98 20.88
C ILE A 509 -6.17 -3.86 19.38
N VAL A 510 -5.10 -3.85 18.60
CA VAL A 510 -5.18 -4.02 17.14
C VAL A 510 -4.42 -5.29 16.77
N VAL A 511 -5.10 -6.26 16.17
CA VAL A 511 -4.46 -7.49 15.68
C VAL A 511 -3.88 -7.22 14.29
N SER A 512 -2.62 -7.61 14.07
CA SER A 512 -1.90 -7.27 12.85
C SER A 512 -1.34 -8.50 12.13
N HIS A 513 -1.30 -8.40 10.81
CA HIS A 513 -0.57 -9.31 9.94
C HIS A 513 0.96 -9.13 10.06
N ARG A 514 1.71 -9.85 9.21
CA ARG A 514 3.10 -9.51 8.86
C ARG A 514 3.27 -9.31 7.36
N SER A 515 4.34 -8.61 6.98
CA SER A 515 4.66 -8.31 5.58
C SER A 515 4.76 -9.54 4.67
N LYS A 516 5.21 -10.69 5.18
CA LYS A 516 5.34 -11.95 4.45
C LYS A 516 4.31 -12.96 4.95
N SER A 517 3.12 -12.97 4.37
CA SER A 517 2.00 -13.80 4.83
C SER A 517 1.69 -14.96 3.88
N PRO A 518 1.37 -16.17 4.37
CA PRO A 518 0.65 -17.19 3.61
C PRO A 518 -0.85 -16.86 3.55
N ASN A 519 -1.62 -17.65 2.80
CA ASN A 519 -3.09 -17.57 2.77
C ASN A 519 -3.70 -18.21 4.04
N GLU A 520 -3.44 -17.58 5.18
CA GLU A 520 -3.93 -17.99 6.49
C GLU A 520 -4.85 -16.90 7.07
N VAL A 521 -5.90 -17.30 7.78
CA VAL A 521 -6.94 -16.43 8.35
C VAL A 521 -6.80 -16.22 9.86
N MET A 522 -5.69 -16.68 10.45
CA MET A 522 -5.39 -16.63 11.88
C MET A 522 -5.65 -15.26 12.52
N GLU A 523 -5.18 -14.17 11.90
CA GLU A 523 -5.33 -12.82 12.44
C GLU A 523 -6.81 -12.42 12.55
N ALA A 524 -7.64 -12.84 11.60
CA ALA A 524 -9.07 -12.62 11.63
C ALA A 524 -9.73 -13.40 12.78
N ASP A 525 -9.42 -14.70 12.89
CA ASP A 525 -9.95 -15.57 13.95
C ASP A 525 -9.56 -15.05 15.36
N ILE A 526 -8.30 -14.64 15.55
CA ILE A 526 -7.82 -14.04 16.81
C ILE A 526 -8.57 -12.74 17.09
N SER A 527 -8.65 -11.83 16.12
CA SER A 527 -9.29 -10.52 16.31
C SER A 527 -10.78 -10.63 16.69
N PHE A 528 -11.48 -11.60 16.09
CA PHE A 528 -12.88 -11.88 16.37
C PHE A 528 -13.07 -12.57 17.73
N GLY A 529 -12.18 -13.50 18.09
CA GLY A 529 -12.21 -14.20 19.37
C GLY A 529 -11.99 -13.25 20.55
N VAL A 530 -10.97 -12.39 20.45
CA VAL A 530 -10.63 -11.43 21.51
C VAL A 530 -11.40 -10.10 21.44
N GLY A 531 -12.34 -9.93 20.50
CA GLY A 531 -13.09 -8.67 20.38
C GLY A 531 -12.19 -7.43 20.20
N ALA A 532 -11.14 -7.58 19.38
CA ALA A 532 -10.14 -6.54 19.15
C ALA A 532 -10.77 -5.22 18.69
N LEU A 533 -10.10 -4.08 18.96
CA LEU A 533 -10.51 -2.77 18.43
C LEU A 533 -10.37 -2.75 16.93
N GLY A 534 -9.23 -3.20 16.42
CA GLY A 534 -8.89 -3.11 15.01
C GLY A 534 -8.25 -4.38 14.45
N LEU A 535 -8.33 -4.51 13.12
CA LEU A 535 -7.64 -5.52 12.34
C LEU A 535 -6.81 -4.82 11.25
N LYS A 536 -5.48 -4.94 11.34
CA LYS A 536 -4.50 -4.43 10.37
C LYS A 536 -3.99 -5.60 9.52
N CYS A 537 -4.61 -5.83 8.37
CA CYS A 537 -4.30 -6.97 7.51
C CYS A 537 -3.85 -6.60 6.09
N GLY A 538 -3.35 -5.37 5.89
CA GLY A 538 -2.75 -4.94 4.62
C GLY A 538 -3.77 -4.52 3.56
N GLY A 539 -3.27 -4.41 2.32
CA GLY A 539 -3.71 -3.89 1.02
C GLY A 539 -4.78 -4.67 0.23
N GLY A 540 -5.53 -3.99 -0.65
CA GLY A 540 -6.74 -4.52 -1.35
C GLY A 540 -6.44 -5.39 -2.56
N ALA A 541 -5.15 -5.49 -2.90
CA ALA A 541 -4.67 -6.06 -4.15
C ALA A 541 -4.15 -7.50 -4.01
N ASN A 542 -4.08 -8.05 -2.80
CA ASN A 542 -3.33 -9.27 -2.49
C ASN A 542 -4.20 -10.32 -1.80
N THR A 543 -4.18 -11.56 -2.29
CA THR A 543 -5.06 -12.64 -1.80
C THR A 543 -4.86 -12.95 -0.32
N GLU A 544 -3.61 -13.01 0.15
CA GLU A 544 -3.28 -13.32 1.55
C GLU A 544 -3.77 -12.27 2.55
N ARG A 545 -4.15 -11.10 2.05
CA ARG A 545 -4.79 -10.01 2.81
C ARG A 545 -6.31 -10.16 2.76
N LEU A 546 -6.85 -10.33 1.54
CA LEU A 546 -8.28 -10.44 1.29
C LEU A 546 -8.93 -11.64 2.01
N VAL A 547 -8.24 -12.78 2.14
CA VAL A 547 -8.78 -13.94 2.85
C VAL A 547 -9.05 -13.64 4.34
N LYS A 548 -8.26 -12.77 4.97
CA LYS A 548 -8.43 -12.38 6.38
C LYS A 548 -9.67 -11.50 6.56
N TYR A 549 -9.85 -10.51 5.69
CA TYR A 549 -11.08 -9.70 5.68
C TYR A 549 -12.32 -10.53 5.33
N GLY A 550 -12.19 -11.46 4.38
CA GLY A 550 -13.24 -12.41 4.01
C GLY A 550 -13.66 -13.32 5.16
N ARG A 551 -12.70 -13.76 6.00
CA ARG A 551 -13.01 -14.55 7.19
C ARG A 551 -13.86 -13.78 8.20
N ILE A 552 -13.64 -12.47 8.40
CA ILE A 552 -14.53 -11.68 9.26
C ILE A 552 -15.96 -11.61 8.71
N VAL A 553 -16.11 -11.45 7.39
CA VAL A 553 -17.44 -11.49 6.74
C VAL A 553 -18.13 -12.82 6.99
N GLU A 554 -17.38 -13.92 6.84
CA GLU A 554 -17.89 -15.27 7.09
C GLU A 554 -18.32 -15.46 8.55
N LEU A 555 -17.47 -15.10 9.51
CA LEU A 555 -17.74 -15.21 10.95
C LEU A 555 -18.96 -14.38 11.38
N MET A 556 -19.11 -13.15 10.87
CA MET A 556 -20.28 -12.33 11.14
C MET A 556 -21.57 -12.92 10.57
N GLU A 557 -21.52 -13.49 9.36
CA GLU A 557 -22.68 -14.12 8.74
C GLU A 557 -23.07 -15.44 9.45
N MET A 558 -22.08 -16.21 9.90
CA MET A 558 -22.28 -17.40 10.75
C MET A 558 -22.96 -17.03 12.06
N ALA A 559 -22.45 -16.02 12.75
CA ALA A 559 -23.01 -15.49 13.99
C ALA A 559 -24.48 -15.04 13.80
N LYS A 560 -24.76 -14.31 12.72
CA LYS A 560 -26.12 -13.84 12.38
C LYS A 560 -27.11 -14.98 12.13
N LYS A 561 -26.68 -16.06 11.50
CA LYS A 561 -27.54 -17.22 11.21
C LYS A 561 -27.62 -18.23 12.35
N GLY A 562 -26.78 -18.10 13.38
CA GLY A 562 -26.58 -19.16 14.37
C GLY A 562 -26.01 -20.44 13.76
N THR A 563 -25.33 -20.34 12.60
CA THR A 563 -24.78 -21.48 11.88
C THR A 563 -23.37 -21.76 12.37
N LYS A 564 -23.10 -23.00 12.79
CA LYS A 564 -21.74 -23.52 12.95
C LYS A 564 -21.34 -24.32 11.72
N ILE A 565 -20.16 -24.05 11.17
CA ILE A 565 -19.61 -24.81 10.04
C ILE A 565 -18.89 -26.05 10.58
N THR A 566 -18.21 -25.86 11.70
CA THR A 566 -17.47 -26.90 12.40
C THR A 566 -18.41 -27.90 13.04
N ARG A 567 -18.30 -29.16 12.61
CA ARG A 567 -19.06 -30.28 13.17
C ARG A 567 -18.29 -30.87 14.34
N ARG A 568 -19.02 -31.20 15.42
CA ARG A 568 -18.46 -31.93 16.55
C ARG A 568 -17.90 -33.27 16.08
N LEU A 569 -16.65 -33.55 16.40
CA LEU A 569 -16.00 -34.81 16.08
C LEU A 569 -16.29 -35.88 17.12
N ASP A 570 -16.11 -37.15 16.71
CA ASP A 570 -16.09 -38.28 17.63
C ASP A 570 -14.82 -38.18 18.51
N PRO A 571 -14.95 -38.09 19.85
CA PRO A 571 -13.83 -37.93 20.77
C PRO A 571 -12.82 -39.10 20.75
N ASP A 572 -13.20 -40.26 20.22
CA ASP A 572 -12.35 -41.44 20.13
C ASP A 572 -11.47 -41.47 18.88
N LEU A 573 -11.64 -40.53 17.94
CA LEU A 573 -10.76 -40.40 16.77
C LEU A 573 -9.31 -40.19 17.21
N VAL A 574 -8.40 -40.77 16.44
CA VAL A 574 -6.97 -40.79 16.75
C VAL A 574 -6.20 -39.91 15.77
N ILE A 575 -5.19 -39.19 16.25
CA ILE A 575 -4.23 -38.50 15.39
C ILE A 575 -3.36 -39.55 14.70
N ALA A 576 -3.61 -39.76 13.40
CA ALA A 576 -2.93 -40.76 12.59
C ALA A 576 -1.62 -40.24 11.97
N ASP A 577 -1.57 -38.96 11.61
CA ASP A 577 -0.37 -38.33 11.04
C ASP A 577 -0.28 -36.84 11.45
N ILE A 578 0.95 -36.37 11.61
CA ILE A 578 1.27 -34.95 11.69
C ILE A 578 2.46 -34.72 10.75
N SER A 579 2.18 -34.03 9.65
CA SER A 579 3.16 -33.68 8.63
C SER A 579 3.34 -32.18 8.52
N ALA A 580 4.50 -31.77 8.03
CA ALA A 580 4.83 -30.38 7.76
C ALA A 580 5.48 -30.23 6.38
N HIS A 581 5.34 -29.04 5.80
CA HIS A 581 5.88 -28.70 4.50
C HIS A 581 6.28 -27.22 4.45
N GLU A 582 7.06 -26.88 3.43
CA GLU A 582 7.35 -25.48 3.12
C GLU A 582 6.11 -24.81 2.50
N GLU A 583 5.54 -23.85 3.20
CA GLU A 583 4.41 -23.06 2.74
C GLU A 583 4.92 -21.75 2.11
N PRO A 584 4.58 -21.43 0.84
CA PRO A 584 5.00 -20.18 0.24
C PRO A 584 4.27 -18.97 0.85
N THR A 585 5.02 -17.89 1.12
CA THR A 585 4.42 -16.57 1.41
C THR A 585 4.21 -15.77 0.13
N ASN A 586 3.48 -14.65 0.22
CA ASN A 586 3.33 -13.67 -0.86
C ASN A 586 4.65 -13.12 -1.43
N ALA A 587 5.75 -13.18 -0.66
CA ALA A 587 7.08 -12.77 -1.11
C ALA A 587 7.90 -13.92 -1.75
N GLY A 588 7.33 -15.12 -1.87
CA GLY A 588 8.04 -16.31 -2.34
C GLY A 588 9.05 -16.89 -1.34
N ILE A 589 9.08 -16.37 -0.11
CA ILE A 589 9.91 -16.88 0.98
C ILE A 589 9.11 -17.97 1.71
N PRO A 590 9.61 -19.21 1.80
CA PRO A 590 8.88 -20.29 2.45
C PRO A 590 8.85 -20.11 3.98
N THR A 591 7.70 -20.45 4.55
CA THR A 591 7.45 -20.64 5.99
C THR A 591 6.99 -22.08 6.24
N VAL A 592 6.55 -22.41 7.45
CA VAL A 592 6.06 -23.75 7.76
C VAL A 592 4.54 -23.81 7.65
N GLY A 593 4.07 -24.79 6.86
CA GLY A 593 2.71 -25.31 6.91
C GLY A 593 2.67 -26.65 7.63
N VAL A 594 1.60 -26.90 8.39
CA VAL A 594 1.36 -28.15 9.13
C VAL A 594 0.02 -28.73 8.71
N VAL A 595 -0.05 -30.06 8.65
CA VAL A 595 -1.27 -30.83 8.43
C VAL A 595 -1.35 -31.94 9.47
N ILE A 596 -2.45 -31.96 10.22
CA ILE A 596 -2.81 -33.00 11.16
C ILE A 596 -3.90 -33.83 10.53
N MET A 597 -3.69 -35.15 10.41
CA MET A 597 -4.65 -36.08 9.84
C MET A 597 -5.15 -37.04 10.92
N LEU A 598 -6.47 -37.19 11.00
CA LEU A 598 -7.11 -38.18 11.84
C LEU A 598 -7.22 -39.53 11.12
N ASP A 599 -7.40 -40.60 11.87
CA ASP A 599 -7.58 -41.98 11.35
C ASP A 599 -8.78 -42.15 10.40
N ASN A 600 -9.79 -41.29 10.50
CA ASN A 600 -10.91 -41.21 9.56
C ASN A 600 -10.63 -40.40 8.28
N GLY A 601 -9.42 -39.85 8.13
CA GLY A 601 -8.99 -39.07 6.97
C GLY A 601 -9.30 -37.56 7.02
N MET A 602 -9.94 -37.05 8.07
CA MET A 602 -10.12 -35.61 8.27
C MET A 602 -8.79 -34.91 8.49
N LYS A 603 -8.67 -33.67 7.99
CA LYS A 603 -7.42 -32.89 8.03
C LYS A 603 -7.63 -31.52 8.65
N PHE A 604 -6.68 -31.11 9.46
CA PHE A 604 -6.57 -29.78 10.06
C PHE A 604 -5.23 -29.20 9.69
N SER A 605 -5.23 -28.04 9.02
CA SER A 605 -4.00 -27.41 8.55
C SER A 605 -3.85 -25.99 9.06
N ALA A 606 -2.61 -25.54 9.12
CA ALA A 606 -2.28 -24.16 9.47
C ALA A 606 -0.92 -23.77 8.89
N ALA A 607 -0.74 -22.49 8.62
CA ALA A 607 0.54 -21.91 8.24
C ALA A 607 0.84 -20.65 9.05
N THR A 608 2.10 -20.20 9.06
CA THR A 608 2.51 -19.05 9.87
C THR A 608 3.14 -17.93 9.04
N PRO A 609 2.80 -16.66 9.29
CA PRO A 609 3.44 -15.56 8.60
C PRO A 609 4.88 -15.34 9.08
N LEU A 610 5.70 -14.79 8.19
CA LEU A 610 7.05 -14.32 8.45
C LEU A 610 7.06 -12.80 8.56
N GLY A 611 7.96 -12.26 9.39
CA GLY A 611 8.19 -10.84 9.43
C GLY A 611 9.66 -10.47 9.44
N VAL A 612 9.90 -9.18 9.28
CA VAL A 612 11.23 -8.56 9.15
C VAL A 612 11.58 -7.70 10.36
N SER A 613 10.81 -7.79 11.45
CA SER A 613 10.90 -6.86 12.58
C SER A 613 12.30 -6.81 13.19
N ALA A 614 12.68 -5.60 13.61
CA ALA A 614 13.92 -5.26 14.27
C ALA A 614 13.89 -5.53 15.79
N GLY A 615 12.71 -5.81 16.36
CA GLY A 615 12.53 -6.03 17.80
C GLY A 615 13.51 -7.07 18.34
N THR A 616 14.40 -6.63 19.23
CA THR A 616 15.51 -7.44 19.77
C THR A 616 15.04 -8.73 20.46
N ASP A 617 13.80 -8.72 20.94
CA ASP A 617 13.22 -9.71 21.83
C ASP A 617 12.17 -10.65 21.23
N GLU A 618 11.83 -10.54 19.93
CA GLU A 618 10.80 -11.38 19.27
C GLU A 618 11.10 -12.89 19.29
N ALA A 619 10.06 -13.72 19.17
CA ALA A 619 10.20 -15.15 18.90
C ALA A 619 10.96 -15.38 17.58
N ILE A 620 11.86 -16.36 17.58
CA ILE A 620 12.78 -16.58 16.46
C ILE A 620 12.13 -17.43 15.39
N HIS A 621 12.10 -16.91 14.18
CA HIS A 621 11.74 -17.65 12.98
C HIS A 621 12.94 -18.44 12.46
N LEU A 622 12.75 -19.73 12.15
CA LEU A 622 13.74 -20.46 11.38
C LEU A 622 13.40 -20.31 9.89
N VAL A 623 14.09 -19.39 9.24
CA VAL A 623 13.93 -19.10 7.81
C VAL A 623 15.21 -19.48 7.08
N ASP A 624 15.07 -20.02 5.87
CA ASP A 624 16.22 -20.24 5.00
C ASP A 624 16.99 -18.95 4.76
N SER A 625 18.30 -19.08 4.53
CA SER A 625 19.25 -17.98 4.39
C SER A 625 19.07 -17.23 3.07
N ILE A 626 17.90 -16.65 2.89
CA ILE A 626 17.49 -15.87 1.74
C ILE A 626 17.76 -14.40 2.10
N ILE A 627 18.63 -13.77 1.31
CA ILE A 627 19.05 -12.39 1.51
C ILE A 627 18.47 -11.60 0.36
N GLU A 628 17.61 -10.63 0.64
CA GLU A 628 17.08 -9.74 -0.39
C GLU A 628 18.18 -8.83 -0.96
N ALA A 629 17.91 -8.20 -2.11
CA ALA A 629 18.86 -7.26 -2.67
C ALA A 629 18.97 -6.05 -1.73
N ASN A 630 20.17 -5.78 -1.21
CA ASN A 630 20.35 -4.70 -0.25
C ASN A 630 21.68 -3.98 -0.52
N PRO A 631 21.96 -2.85 0.16
CA PRO A 631 23.21 -2.13 -0.04
C PRO A 631 24.46 -3.01 0.14
N LEU A 632 24.44 -3.99 1.04
CA LEU A 632 25.55 -4.92 1.27
C LEU A 632 25.73 -5.90 0.10
N THR A 633 24.65 -6.44 -0.49
CA THR A 633 24.76 -7.35 -1.64
C THR A 633 25.29 -6.65 -2.89
N ARG A 634 25.06 -5.33 -3.01
CA ARG A 634 25.61 -4.49 -4.08
C ARG A 634 27.05 -4.06 -3.80
N LYS A 635 27.38 -3.73 -2.54
CA LYS A 635 28.70 -3.27 -2.12
C LYS A 635 29.73 -4.39 -2.05
N PHE A 636 29.28 -5.60 -1.71
CA PHE A 636 30.13 -6.78 -1.53
C PHE A 636 29.68 -7.95 -2.43
N PRO A 637 29.53 -7.77 -3.75
CA PRO A 637 28.88 -8.74 -4.63
C PRO A 637 29.58 -10.10 -4.66
N ASN A 638 30.91 -10.11 -4.44
CA ASN A 638 31.71 -11.32 -4.40
C ASN A 638 31.39 -12.25 -3.23
N TYR A 639 30.73 -11.74 -2.18
CA TYR A 639 30.32 -12.53 -1.04
C TYR A 639 28.96 -13.22 -1.26
N PHE A 640 28.26 -12.92 -2.34
CA PHE A 640 26.91 -13.42 -2.59
C PHE A 640 26.78 -14.13 -3.94
N VAL A 641 25.83 -15.05 -3.99
CA VAL A 641 25.37 -15.75 -5.19
C VAL A 641 23.92 -15.34 -5.42
N PHE A 642 23.66 -14.70 -6.54
CA PHE A 642 22.30 -14.34 -6.95
C PHE A 642 21.55 -15.57 -7.46
N LYS A 643 20.31 -15.75 -6.98
CA LYS A 643 19.38 -16.80 -7.38
C LYS A 643 18.31 -16.18 -8.27
N GLU A 644 18.54 -16.22 -9.57
CA GLU A 644 17.74 -15.51 -10.58
C GLU A 644 16.24 -15.84 -10.52
N LYS A 645 15.87 -17.10 -10.27
CA LYS A 645 14.46 -17.52 -10.14
C LYS A 645 13.77 -16.93 -8.90
N GLU A 646 14.52 -16.77 -7.82
CA GLU A 646 14.02 -16.28 -6.52
C GLU A 646 14.19 -14.75 -6.40
N LYS A 647 14.98 -14.14 -7.29
CA LYS A 647 15.43 -12.73 -7.22
C LYS A 647 16.10 -12.37 -5.89
N THR A 648 16.76 -13.32 -5.26
CA THR A 648 17.41 -13.17 -3.95
C THR A 648 18.88 -13.55 -4.02
N TYR A 649 19.61 -13.23 -2.97
CA TYR A 649 21.00 -13.57 -2.76
C TYR A 649 21.13 -14.64 -1.68
N ARG A 650 22.18 -15.44 -1.80
CA ARG A 650 22.68 -16.27 -0.71
C ARG A 650 24.16 -16.01 -0.58
N PHE A 651 24.70 -16.16 0.61
CA PHE A 651 26.14 -16.09 0.75
C PHE A 651 26.85 -17.21 -0.03
N ALA A 652 27.99 -16.90 -0.63
CA ALA A 652 28.81 -17.87 -1.34
C ALA A 652 29.27 -19.01 -0.40
N ALA A 653 29.31 -20.24 -0.91
CA ALA A 653 29.46 -21.45 -0.10
C ALA A 653 30.78 -21.53 0.70
N ASN A 654 31.86 -20.91 0.20
CA ASN A 654 33.22 -21.10 0.70
C ASN A 654 33.79 -19.92 1.52
N LEU A 655 32.94 -19.04 2.04
CA LEU A 655 33.42 -17.88 2.78
C LEU A 655 33.72 -18.24 4.24
N LYS A 656 34.84 -17.72 4.75
CA LYS A 656 35.27 -17.90 6.14
C LYS A 656 34.75 -16.74 7.00
N ALA A 657 34.27 -17.05 8.20
CA ALA A 657 33.72 -16.06 9.13
C ALA A 657 34.73 -14.93 9.44
N ASP A 658 36.00 -15.27 9.64
CA ASP A 658 37.05 -14.30 9.94
C ASP A 658 37.26 -13.28 8.81
N ALA A 659 37.20 -13.74 7.55
CA ALA A 659 37.36 -12.87 6.38
C ALA A 659 36.21 -11.85 6.29
N ILE A 660 34.98 -12.28 6.57
CA ILE A 660 33.81 -11.40 6.54
C ILE A 660 33.80 -10.44 7.72
N THR A 661 34.18 -10.93 8.91
CA THR A 661 34.23 -10.13 10.14
C THR A 661 35.26 -9.01 10.06
N GLN A 662 36.38 -9.27 9.37
CA GLN A 662 37.41 -8.25 9.10
C GLN A 662 37.00 -7.26 8.01
N GLU A 663 36.22 -7.69 7.01
CA GLU A 663 35.79 -6.84 5.89
C GLU A 663 34.83 -5.74 6.35
N ASN A 664 33.73 -6.14 7.01
CA ASN A 664 32.70 -5.19 7.42
C ASN A 664 31.78 -5.80 8.49
N ARG A 665 31.50 -5.04 9.56
CA ARG A 665 30.69 -5.52 10.68
C ARG A 665 29.23 -5.81 10.29
N GLU A 666 28.61 -5.00 9.44
CA GLU A 666 27.23 -5.25 8.98
C GLU A 666 27.15 -6.46 8.04
N LEU A 667 28.17 -6.65 7.20
CA LEU A 667 28.32 -7.86 6.39
C LEU A 667 28.52 -9.09 7.28
N ALA A 668 29.27 -8.95 8.37
CA ALA A 668 29.46 -9.98 9.38
C ALA A 668 28.16 -10.29 10.13
N ASP A 669 27.39 -9.27 10.51
CA ASP A 669 26.09 -9.43 11.17
C ASP A 669 25.08 -10.08 10.23
N LEU A 670 25.06 -9.69 8.95
CA LEU A 670 24.25 -10.34 7.91
C LEU A 670 24.69 -11.78 7.67
N TRP A 671 26.00 -12.05 7.62
CA TRP A 671 26.56 -13.39 7.52
C TRP A 671 26.18 -14.25 8.71
N MET A 672 26.30 -13.74 9.92
CA MET A 672 25.94 -14.44 11.15
C MET A 672 24.43 -14.72 11.20
N ARG A 673 23.58 -13.78 10.78
CA ARG A 673 22.13 -13.99 10.64
C ARG A 673 21.82 -15.05 9.58
N ALA A 674 22.43 -14.96 8.41
CA ALA A 674 22.24 -15.90 7.32
C ALA A 674 22.79 -17.30 7.67
N LYS A 675 23.89 -17.40 8.42
CA LYS A 675 24.49 -18.68 8.83
C LYS A 675 23.95 -19.21 10.15
N ARG A 676 23.07 -18.47 10.84
CA ARG A 676 22.51 -18.83 12.15
C ARG A 676 21.91 -20.25 12.18
N TYR A 677 21.54 -20.80 11.02
CA TYR A 677 21.03 -22.17 10.85
C TYR A 677 21.65 -22.93 9.65
N GLY A 678 22.87 -22.59 9.24
CA GLY A 678 23.61 -23.34 8.23
C GLY A 678 23.01 -23.33 6.81
N GLY A 679 22.08 -22.44 6.47
CA GLY A 679 21.46 -22.42 5.13
C GLY A 679 20.08 -23.05 5.04
N LYS A 680 19.55 -23.63 6.12
CA LYS A 680 18.32 -24.46 6.16
C LYS A 680 17.46 -24.10 7.36
N GLY A 681 16.86 -22.91 7.41
CA GLY A 681 16.00 -22.55 8.53
C GLY A 681 14.60 -23.17 8.41
N CYS A 682 13.94 -23.02 7.26
CA CYS A 682 12.57 -23.47 7.09
C CYS A 682 12.47 -25.00 7.12
N LEU A 683 13.38 -25.69 6.41
CA LEU A 683 13.46 -27.15 6.44
C LEU A 683 13.79 -27.71 7.83
N ASN A 684 14.57 -27.00 8.64
CA ASN A 684 14.81 -27.41 10.03
C ASN A 684 13.55 -27.26 10.88
N ALA A 685 12.76 -26.19 10.69
CA ALA A 685 11.47 -26.06 11.37
C ALA A 685 10.48 -27.15 10.93
N VAL A 686 10.42 -27.48 9.63
CA VAL A 686 9.66 -28.62 9.11
C VAL A 686 10.11 -29.92 9.79
N ALA A 687 11.42 -30.18 9.83
CA ALA A 687 11.97 -31.37 10.49
C ALA A 687 11.66 -31.39 12.00
N ASN A 688 11.72 -30.24 12.69
CA ASN A 688 11.34 -30.15 14.10
C ASN A 688 9.87 -30.55 14.31
N VAL A 689 8.95 -30.14 13.43
CA VAL A 689 7.55 -30.59 13.51
C VAL A 689 7.48 -32.10 13.38
N THR A 690 8.07 -32.69 12.34
CA THR A 690 7.90 -34.11 12.02
C THR A 690 8.69 -35.05 12.95
N GLU A 691 9.89 -34.66 13.36
CA GLU A 691 10.82 -35.54 14.07
C GLU A 691 10.79 -35.33 15.59
N VAL A 692 10.42 -34.13 16.05
CA VAL A 692 10.52 -33.76 17.47
C VAL A 692 9.14 -33.58 18.10
N VAL A 693 8.24 -32.85 17.45
CA VAL A 693 6.93 -32.53 18.02
C VAL A 693 5.89 -33.60 17.73
N ALA A 694 5.78 -34.07 16.49
CA ALA A 694 4.77 -35.06 16.08
C ALA A 694 4.74 -36.32 16.97
N PRO A 695 5.88 -36.93 17.36
CA PRO A 695 5.88 -38.11 18.23
C PRO A 695 5.19 -37.91 19.58
N ARG A 696 5.01 -36.66 20.04
CA ARG A 696 4.29 -36.36 21.28
C ARG A 696 2.79 -36.56 21.14
N PHE A 697 2.22 -36.30 19.97
CA PHE A 697 0.76 -36.27 19.75
C PHE A 697 0.24 -37.46 18.91
N LEU A 698 1.11 -38.13 18.15
CA LEU A 698 0.73 -39.28 17.32
C LEU A 698 0.15 -40.41 18.15
N GLY A 699 -0.92 -41.03 17.65
CA GLY A 699 -1.61 -42.14 18.31
C GLY A 699 -2.48 -41.73 19.51
N GLN A 700 -2.50 -40.45 19.88
CA GLN A 700 -3.41 -39.95 20.91
C GLN A 700 -4.84 -39.83 20.37
N LYS A 701 -5.81 -40.11 21.24
CA LYS A 701 -7.21 -39.77 20.99
C LYS A 701 -7.40 -38.27 21.09
N ILE A 702 -8.28 -37.68 20.29
CA ILE A 702 -8.53 -36.23 20.37
C ILE A 702 -9.13 -35.81 21.72
N SER A 703 -9.80 -36.73 22.43
CA SER A 703 -10.27 -36.55 23.80
C SER A 703 -9.17 -36.42 24.85
N SER A 704 -7.95 -36.94 24.60
CA SER A 704 -6.84 -36.87 25.55
C SER A 704 -5.98 -35.61 25.40
N LEU A 705 -6.20 -34.79 24.37
CA LEU A 705 -5.38 -33.61 24.08
C LEU A 705 -5.52 -32.48 25.11
N GLY A 706 -6.56 -32.50 25.95
CA GLY A 706 -6.85 -31.40 26.88
C GLY A 706 -7.34 -30.13 26.17
N SER A 707 -7.12 -28.98 26.79
CA SER A 707 -7.38 -27.65 26.24
C SER A 707 -6.24 -27.18 25.33
N LEU A 708 -6.46 -26.12 24.55
CA LEU A 708 -5.39 -25.50 23.76
C LEU A 708 -4.26 -24.95 24.66
N ALA A 709 -4.54 -24.56 25.91
CA ALA A 709 -3.50 -24.14 26.85
C ALA A 709 -2.61 -25.33 27.27
N ASP A 710 -3.17 -26.53 27.39
CA ASP A 710 -2.41 -27.76 27.70
C ASP A 710 -1.47 -28.12 26.55
N ILE A 711 -1.97 -27.99 25.32
CA ILE A 711 -1.20 -28.21 24.10
C ILE A 711 -0.05 -27.21 24.00
N ASP A 712 -0.33 -25.91 24.14
CA ASP A 712 0.71 -24.89 24.04
C ASP A 712 1.72 -25.00 25.19
N ARG A 713 1.28 -25.39 26.39
CA ARG A 713 2.17 -25.72 27.52
C ARG A 713 3.12 -26.86 27.16
N GLU A 714 2.64 -27.95 26.56
CA GLU A 714 3.51 -29.07 26.14
C GLU A 714 4.52 -28.61 25.08
N LEU A 715 4.12 -27.76 24.13
CA LEU A 715 5.03 -27.19 23.11
C LEU A 715 6.13 -26.33 23.76
N LEU A 716 5.77 -25.49 24.74
CA LEU A 716 6.72 -24.63 25.46
C LEU A 716 7.68 -25.45 26.34
N LEU A 717 7.17 -26.47 27.04
CA LEU A 717 8.01 -27.37 27.84
C LEU A 717 8.97 -28.18 26.97
N LEU A 718 8.56 -28.56 25.75
CA LEU A 718 9.44 -29.23 24.78
C LEU A 718 10.56 -28.28 24.29
N GLU A 719 10.24 -27.01 24.03
CA GLU A 719 11.24 -25.98 23.71
C GLU A 719 12.27 -25.83 24.84
N LEU A 720 11.81 -25.82 26.10
CA LEU A 720 12.66 -25.74 27.29
C LEU A 720 13.55 -26.99 27.45
N ASP A 721 12.98 -28.20 27.32
CA ASP A 721 13.72 -29.46 27.41
C ASP A 721 14.85 -29.53 26.37
N LEU A 722 14.58 -29.10 25.13
CA LEU A 722 15.61 -29.00 24.10
C LEU A 722 16.69 -27.97 24.45
N ALA A 723 16.31 -26.83 25.01
CA ALA A 723 17.27 -25.82 25.45
C ALA A 723 18.20 -26.36 26.55
N VAL A 724 17.65 -27.09 27.52
CA VAL A 724 18.43 -27.75 28.59
C VAL A 724 19.35 -28.82 28.01
N LYS A 725 18.84 -29.72 27.16
CA LYS A 725 19.64 -30.77 26.49
C LYS A 725 20.78 -30.21 25.63
N ARG A 726 20.58 -29.04 25.04
CA ARG A 726 21.58 -28.32 24.24
C ARG A 726 22.52 -27.44 25.08
N GLY A 727 22.38 -27.44 26.41
CA GLY A 727 23.21 -26.64 27.31
C GLY A 727 23.01 -25.12 27.18
N LYS A 728 21.87 -24.68 26.64
CA LYS A 728 21.54 -23.24 26.49
C LYS A 728 21.03 -22.60 27.77
N ILE A 729 20.50 -23.41 28.69
CA ILE A 729 20.01 -22.96 30.00
C ILE A 729 20.27 -24.06 31.04
N ALA A 730 20.61 -23.65 32.25
CA ALA A 730 20.81 -24.58 33.35
C ALA A 730 19.46 -25.13 33.86
N PRO A 731 19.36 -26.41 34.26
CA PRO A 731 18.11 -26.97 34.81
C PRO A 731 17.55 -26.20 36.02
N ASN A 732 18.43 -25.59 36.82
CA ASN A 732 18.13 -24.81 38.01
C ASN A 732 17.99 -23.30 37.76
N ALA A 733 17.93 -22.86 36.49
CA ALA A 733 17.67 -21.46 36.15
C ALA A 733 16.33 -20.98 36.74
N SER A 734 16.23 -19.67 36.95
CA SER A 734 15.04 -19.02 37.48
C SER A 734 13.83 -19.22 36.55
N ALA A 735 12.62 -19.05 37.10
CA ALA A 735 11.40 -19.17 36.33
C ALA A 735 11.37 -18.18 35.14
N GLU A 736 11.80 -16.94 35.36
CA GLU A 736 11.80 -15.92 34.31
C GLU A 736 12.82 -16.21 33.20
N GLU A 737 14.02 -16.70 33.54
CA GLU A 737 14.99 -17.16 32.52
C GLU A 737 14.43 -18.31 31.67
N LYS A 738 13.70 -19.24 32.30
CA LYS A 738 13.04 -20.34 31.58
C LYS A 738 11.92 -19.82 30.67
N ILE A 739 11.09 -18.89 31.15
CA ILE A 739 10.06 -18.21 30.35
C ILE A 739 10.68 -17.54 29.14
N GLN A 740 11.74 -16.74 29.34
CA GLN A 740 12.41 -16.05 28.25
C GLN A 740 12.94 -17.03 27.20
N ILE A 741 13.55 -18.15 27.60
CA ILE A 741 13.99 -19.19 26.68
C ILE A 741 12.81 -19.79 25.88
N MET A 742 11.69 -20.09 26.53
CA MET A 742 10.50 -20.62 25.87
C MET A 742 9.86 -19.62 24.90
N GLN A 743 9.77 -18.34 25.28
CA GLN A 743 9.24 -17.26 24.43
C GLN A 743 10.10 -17.05 23.17
N ARG A 744 11.42 -17.25 23.27
CA ARG A 744 12.34 -17.09 22.12
C ARG A 744 12.18 -18.14 21.04
N LYS A 745 11.70 -19.35 21.35
CA LYS A 745 11.45 -20.43 20.37
C LYS A 745 12.67 -20.73 19.47
N ALA A 746 13.86 -20.59 20.05
CA ALA A 746 15.12 -20.65 19.33
C ALA A 746 15.52 -22.08 18.92
N ASN A 747 14.87 -23.12 19.46
CA ASN A 747 15.20 -24.51 19.23
C ASN A 747 14.25 -25.17 18.24
N LEU A 748 12.93 -25.08 18.46
CA LEU A 748 11.89 -25.60 17.59
C LEU A 748 11.61 -24.66 16.40
N GLY A 749 11.75 -23.34 16.61
CA GLY A 749 11.38 -22.32 15.66
C GLY A 749 9.95 -21.87 15.83
N MET A 750 9.74 -20.55 15.88
CA MET A 750 8.41 -19.95 16.03
C MET A 750 7.43 -20.45 14.95
N ASN A 751 7.87 -20.51 13.69
CA ASN A 751 7.06 -20.97 12.57
C ASN A 751 6.61 -22.43 12.70
N ALA A 752 7.39 -23.30 13.35
CA ALA A 752 6.95 -24.66 13.69
C ALA A 752 5.94 -24.65 14.84
N VAL A 753 6.24 -23.93 15.92
CA VAL A 753 5.41 -23.91 17.14
C VAL A 753 4.04 -23.29 16.87
N LEU A 754 3.98 -22.13 16.21
CA LEU A 754 2.72 -21.43 15.98
C LEU A 754 1.82 -22.16 14.97
N SER A 755 2.39 -22.80 13.95
CA SER A 755 1.60 -23.58 12.98
C SER A 755 0.97 -24.81 13.64
N LEU A 756 1.71 -25.49 14.52
CA LEU A 756 1.17 -26.58 15.34
C LEU A 756 0.10 -26.11 16.32
N SER A 757 0.36 -25.03 17.08
CA SER A 757 -0.59 -24.41 17.99
C SER A 757 -1.92 -24.09 17.29
N LEU A 758 -1.84 -23.51 16.08
CA LEU A 758 -3.01 -23.17 15.28
C LEU A 758 -3.75 -24.40 14.71
N ALA A 759 -3.03 -25.38 14.15
CA ALA A 759 -3.64 -26.60 13.61
C ALA A 759 -4.31 -27.43 14.71
N LEU A 760 -3.65 -27.60 15.86
CA LEU A 760 -4.19 -28.29 17.03
C LEU A 760 -5.35 -27.50 17.66
N GLY A 761 -5.27 -26.16 17.71
CA GLY A 761 -6.38 -25.32 18.16
C GLY A 761 -7.64 -25.51 17.32
N ARG A 762 -7.50 -25.63 15.99
CA ARG A 762 -8.62 -25.96 15.08
C ARG A 762 -9.17 -27.35 15.33
N LEU A 763 -8.30 -28.33 15.59
CA LEU A 763 -8.71 -29.69 15.95
C LEU A 763 -9.48 -29.71 17.29
N VAL A 764 -9.01 -28.99 18.30
CA VAL A 764 -9.70 -28.84 19.60
C VAL A 764 -11.06 -28.18 19.42
N ALA A 765 -11.14 -27.10 18.63
CA ALA A 765 -12.41 -26.46 18.32
C ALA A 765 -13.39 -27.44 17.64
N ALA A 766 -12.90 -28.24 16.68
CA ALA A 766 -13.71 -29.25 16.01
C ALA A 766 -14.15 -30.40 16.92
N ARG A 767 -13.28 -30.87 17.82
CA ARG A 767 -13.64 -31.84 18.86
C ARG A 767 -14.81 -31.33 19.71
N ASP A 768 -14.79 -30.04 20.03
CA ASP A 768 -15.78 -29.44 20.93
C ASP A 768 -17.02 -28.90 20.19
N GLY A 769 -17.05 -28.98 18.85
CA GLY A 769 -18.16 -28.46 18.03
C GLY A 769 -18.27 -26.93 18.09
N MET A 770 -17.12 -26.26 18.18
CA MET A 770 -16.95 -24.82 18.25
C MET A 770 -16.13 -24.32 17.06
N GLU A 771 -16.24 -23.04 16.75
CA GLU A 771 -15.26 -22.39 15.87
C GLU A 771 -14.04 -21.96 16.69
N LEU A 772 -12.86 -21.89 16.05
CA LEU A 772 -11.64 -21.47 16.74
C LEU A 772 -11.81 -20.12 17.50
N PRO A 773 -12.44 -19.06 16.93
CA PRO A 773 -12.63 -17.81 17.66
C PRO A 773 -13.44 -17.96 18.96
N ASP A 774 -14.36 -18.91 19.03
CA ASP A 774 -15.14 -19.15 20.25
C ASP A 774 -14.27 -19.78 21.35
N VAL A 775 -13.42 -20.74 20.98
CA VAL A 775 -12.42 -21.33 21.90
C VAL A 775 -11.48 -20.25 22.42
N LEU A 776 -10.96 -19.40 21.52
CA LEU A 776 -10.07 -18.29 21.90
C LEU A 776 -10.73 -17.32 22.87
N ARG A 777 -12.01 -16.98 22.64
CA ARG A 777 -12.79 -16.08 23.49
C ARG A 777 -12.96 -16.64 24.90
N GLU A 778 -13.31 -17.91 25.02
CA GLU A 778 -13.52 -18.55 26.32
C GLU A 778 -12.20 -18.63 27.11
N MET A 779 -11.11 -18.99 26.44
CA MET A 779 -9.79 -19.15 27.06
C MET A 779 -9.13 -17.84 27.50
N GLU A 780 -9.34 -16.72 26.79
CA GLU A 780 -8.70 -15.44 27.14
C GLU A 780 -9.04 -15.01 28.59
N SER A 781 -10.24 -15.36 29.06
CA SER A 781 -10.71 -15.02 30.40
C SER A 781 -10.13 -15.92 31.50
N THR A 782 -9.52 -17.05 31.16
CA THR A 782 -9.03 -18.05 32.12
C THR A 782 -7.54 -18.38 31.97
N ILE A 783 -6.86 -17.87 30.94
CA ILE A 783 -5.43 -18.16 30.72
C ILE A 783 -4.58 -17.65 31.90
N ASP A 784 -3.74 -18.54 32.43
CA ASP A 784 -2.84 -18.28 33.55
C ASP A 784 -1.38 -18.41 33.10
N ARG A 785 -0.58 -17.37 33.35
CA ARG A 785 0.83 -17.27 32.94
C ARG A 785 1.67 -18.39 33.55
N ASP A 786 1.53 -18.62 34.85
CA ASP A 786 2.36 -19.59 35.57
C ASP A 786 2.02 -21.03 35.18
N TYR A 787 0.75 -21.30 34.90
CA TYR A 787 0.31 -22.57 34.34
C TYR A 787 0.90 -22.80 32.94
N LEU A 788 0.77 -21.82 32.04
CA LEU A 788 1.23 -21.93 30.66
C LEU A 788 2.73 -22.24 30.57
N TYR A 789 3.54 -21.62 31.43
CA TYR A 789 5.00 -21.84 31.49
C TYR A 789 5.44 -22.93 32.45
N GLY A 790 4.51 -23.73 32.99
CA GLY A 790 4.84 -24.89 33.82
C GLY A 790 5.42 -24.58 35.21
N ILE A 791 5.23 -23.36 35.71
CA ILE A 791 5.62 -22.93 37.05
C ILE A 791 4.64 -23.48 38.09
N LYS A 792 3.33 -23.45 37.79
CA LYS A 792 2.29 -24.10 38.59
C LYS A 792 1.89 -25.45 37.97
N SER A 793 1.60 -26.43 38.82
CA SER A 793 0.90 -27.65 38.40
C SER A 793 -0.55 -27.34 38.02
N ALA A 794 -1.21 -28.23 37.28
CA ALA A 794 -2.63 -28.08 36.97
C ALA A 794 -3.45 -27.86 38.24
N VAL A 795 -4.30 -26.83 38.21
CA VAL A 795 -5.28 -26.60 39.27
C VAL A 795 -6.34 -27.69 39.11
N THR A 796 -6.42 -28.60 40.08
CA THR A 796 -7.64 -29.41 40.28
C THR A 796 -8.81 -28.44 40.39
N ALA A 797 -9.87 -28.70 39.60
CA ALA A 797 -11.06 -27.86 39.44
C ALA A 797 -11.47 -27.11 40.73
N PRO A 798 -11.96 -25.86 40.63
CA PRO A 798 -12.38 -25.13 41.81
C PRO A 798 -13.45 -25.92 42.56
N GLU A 799 -13.23 -26.17 43.85
CA GLU A 799 -14.32 -26.54 44.75
C GLU A 799 -15.44 -25.52 44.56
N GLU A 800 -16.66 -26.01 44.36
CA GLU A 800 -17.87 -25.22 44.30
C GLU A 800 -17.91 -24.28 45.50
N VAL A 801 -17.63 -22.99 45.27
CA VAL A 801 -17.91 -21.95 46.25
C VAL A 801 -19.42 -21.74 46.22
N HIS A 802 -20.13 -22.49 47.05
CA HIS A 802 -21.47 -22.14 47.47
C HIS A 802 -21.44 -20.80 48.22
N ALA A 803 -21.92 -19.72 47.57
CA ALA A 803 -22.82 -18.67 48.07
C ALA A 803 -22.68 -17.38 47.25
#